data_AF-A0A0C9YHK3-F1
#
_entry.id   AF-A0A0C9YHK3-F1
#
_cell.length_a   1.000
_cell.length_b   1.000
_cell.length_c   1.000
_cell.angle_alpha   90.00
_cell.angle_beta   90.00
_cell.angle_gamma   90.00
#
_symmetry.space_group_name_H-M   'P 1'
#
loop_
_entity.id
_entity.type
_entity.pdbx_description
1 polymer ?
#
loop_
_entity_poly.entity_id
_entity_poly.type
_entity_poly.pdbx_seq_one_letter_code
_entity_poly.pdbx_strand_id
1 'polypeptide(L)'
;ALQRDQPDWRLKHCCPACTYKIQDEPAMRFKMLFAQDGNDSLKRVATRVLDGNLDDTDQLATSLPTLEHAFHHEQYLTREFVEKFASDQQTGHSIVDEHGDGNLCAERWKNMKDSVMQKMWNVFDETGAFIAVCRHGFCLVIADMVQSGEQSKYVLAVTSKLLDAFSSDLGGGYDIGCQFKTTLASSILGEHARSLNYTSLVNAFHGHAHNRLCQLDNLTTYVEGLGLEDLEGCERAFLKSNALVPSTRYASTFHRRQAITCYFEHNDEMEVYANLTKFLLNNYKQALDLLSNGHATLEQLMCELRVSDPAIFRQWLDEERAYLKSLLQEPAEETLQMEYWQRLVNLVGSRYTILSTWTVVTADNVASIRSDGRASRKAETICRHAQENYEKDLKVVQELEGCLGITCRWVLEDGEWQVAARLVANRKYQRALDNVECLVVSRIFELSKMNQSGTGYKLRKHIGKALQTRSAAIRAALSQYNAAAKPLGRRTLEFDEVVEYTFLADFDLLRDTRQDVSTHPWASPTARLAINTFFKLCWAEEEVTRLNVEIHRIVTYLIDEDCYLRACEALYRDTHPALTHQISIYHGIRSHFTPSHLHSLKKISCLPGFSGTLTPGVSLSRGQGDSASAPNRVLIESLLSSPLACIDDEEDIDEDAKEDLGVTLEERGEALQHILTITTDV
;
A
#
# COMPACT_ATOMS: atom_id res chain seq x y z
N ALA A 1 30.88 17.74 -15.45
CA ALA A 1 32.06 16.85 -15.55
C ALA A 1 31.66 15.40 -15.84
N LEU A 2 30.83 14.79 -14.98
CA LEU A 2 30.36 13.41 -15.15
C LEU A 2 29.14 13.26 -16.08
N GLN A 3 28.57 14.37 -16.57
CA GLN A 3 27.41 14.39 -17.48
C GLN A 3 26.14 13.76 -16.86
N ARG A 4 26.01 13.89 -15.54
CA ARG A 4 24.91 13.38 -14.70
C ARG A 4 23.99 14.52 -14.26
N ASP A 5 23.57 15.33 -15.22
CA ASP A 5 22.81 16.58 -15.03
C ASP A 5 21.38 16.50 -15.59
N GLN A 6 20.97 15.33 -16.09
CA GLN A 6 19.62 15.10 -16.58
C GLN A 6 18.60 15.11 -15.42
N PRO A 7 17.38 15.63 -15.63
CA PRO A 7 16.33 15.55 -14.62
C PRO A 7 16.08 14.09 -14.21
N ASP A 8 15.93 13.88 -12.89
CA ASP A 8 15.72 12.57 -12.28
C ASP A 8 16.86 11.57 -12.51
N TRP A 9 18.07 12.05 -12.85
CA TRP A 9 19.23 11.17 -13.00
C TRP A 9 19.46 10.36 -11.73
N ARG A 10 19.47 11.00 -10.55
CA ARG A 10 19.63 10.27 -9.29
C ARG A 10 18.55 9.20 -9.11
N LEU A 11 17.28 9.53 -9.34
CA LEU A 11 16.16 8.58 -9.20
C LEU A 11 16.32 7.37 -10.15
N LYS A 12 16.76 7.61 -11.39
CA LYS A 12 16.97 6.54 -12.39
C LYS A 12 18.23 5.71 -12.14
N HIS A 13 19.19 6.20 -11.36
CA HIS A 13 20.50 5.57 -11.16
C HIS A 13 20.83 5.24 -9.69
N CYS A 14 19.93 5.45 -8.73
CA CYS A 14 20.22 5.25 -7.31
C CYS A 14 20.45 3.79 -6.93
N CYS A 15 19.66 2.86 -7.48
CA CYS A 15 19.75 1.43 -7.16
C CYS A 15 20.17 0.61 -8.39
N PRO A 16 21.43 0.15 -8.48
CA PRO A 16 21.89 -0.60 -9.64
C PRO A 16 21.16 -1.95 -9.80
N ALA A 17 20.73 -2.58 -8.71
CA ALA A 17 19.95 -3.81 -8.76
C ALA A 17 18.57 -3.60 -9.43
N CYS A 18 17.93 -2.45 -9.21
CA CYS A 18 16.64 -2.14 -9.80
C CYS A 18 16.74 -1.62 -11.23
N THR A 19 17.70 -0.73 -11.50
CA THR A 19 17.65 0.13 -12.71
C THR A 19 18.72 -0.17 -13.74
N TYR A 20 19.79 -0.88 -13.38
CA TYR A 20 20.91 -1.14 -14.29
C TYR A 20 20.63 -2.31 -15.24
N LYS A 21 19.68 -2.13 -16.15
CA LYS A 21 19.20 -3.19 -17.05
C LYS A 21 20.28 -3.62 -18.05
N ILE A 22 20.43 -4.93 -18.22
CA ILE A 22 21.35 -5.55 -19.19
C ILE A 22 20.59 -6.22 -20.34
N GLN A 23 21.31 -6.53 -21.41
CA GLN A 23 20.80 -7.30 -22.55
C GLN A 23 20.42 -8.72 -22.11
N ASP A 24 19.41 -9.27 -22.76
CA ASP A 24 18.95 -10.66 -22.59
C ASP A 24 18.48 -11.05 -21.17
N GLU A 25 18.04 -10.07 -20.37
CA GLU A 25 17.40 -10.36 -19.08
C GLU A 25 16.07 -11.12 -19.26
N PRO A 26 15.78 -12.11 -18.40
CA PRO A 26 14.47 -12.73 -18.37
C PRO A 26 13.40 -11.70 -17.99
N ALA A 27 12.23 -11.79 -18.63
CA ALA A 27 11.11 -10.92 -18.33
C ALA A 27 10.64 -11.14 -16.88
N MET A 28 10.55 -10.05 -16.11
CA MET A 28 10.00 -10.06 -14.76
C MET A 28 8.61 -9.41 -14.76
N ARG A 29 7.68 -10.01 -14.01
CA ARG A 29 6.34 -9.44 -13.81
C ARG A 29 6.38 -8.04 -13.19
N PHE A 30 7.28 -7.81 -12.24
CA PHE A 30 7.56 -6.48 -11.72
C PHE A 30 9.01 -6.08 -12.01
N LYS A 31 9.18 -5.04 -12.82
CA LYS A 31 10.49 -4.46 -13.14
C LYS A 31 11.12 -3.77 -11.93
N MET A 32 10.29 -3.20 -11.06
CA MET A 32 10.69 -2.63 -9.78
C MET A 32 9.59 -2.85 -8.74
N LEU A 33 10.02 -3.21 -7.53
CA LEU A 33 9.20 -3.27 -6.33
C LEU A 33 9.63 -2.16 -5.39
N PHE A 34 8.66 -1.46 -4.82
CA PHE A 34 8.91 -0.40 -3.85
C PHE A 34 7.82 -0.40 -2.77
N ALA A 35 8.18 0.11 -1.60
CA ALA A 35 7.24 0.42 -0.53
C ALA A 35 7.08 1.93 -0.45
N GLN A 36 5.88 2.41 -0.13
CA GLN A 36 5.60 3.82 0.12
C GLN A 36 4.71 3.97 1.34
N ASP A 37 4.99 4.97 2.18
CA ASP A 37 4.24 5.19 3.42
C ASP A 37 4.50 6.58 4.04
N GLY A 38 3.64 6.97 4.98
CA GLY A 38 3.76 8.20 5.78
C GLY A 38 4.41 7.99 7.16
N ASN A 39 5.25 8.93 7.59
CA ASN A 39 5.81 8.96 8.94
C ASN A 39 5.50 10.28 9.65
N ASP A 40 4.65 10.18 10.66
CA ASP A 40 4.24 11.28 11.53
C ASP A 40 5.30 11.70 12.57
N SER A 41 6.44 11.02 12.66
CA SER A 41 7.44 11.35 13.70
C SER A 41 8.17 12.65 13.38
N LEU A 42 8.43 12.92 12.10
CA LEU A 42 9.22 14.04 11.58
C LEU A 42 8.45 15.39 11.52
N LYS A 43 7.54 15.65 12.46
CA LYS A 43 6.79 16.92 12.49
C LYS A 43 7.66 18.15 12.76
N ARG A 44 7.30 19.31 12.24
CA ARG A 44 7.92 20.62 12.52
C ARG A 44 6.90 21.55 13.18
N VAL A 45 7.27 22.14 14.31
CA VAL A 45 6.38 23.07 15.03
C VAL A 45 6.20 24.34 14.20
N ALA A 46 4.96 24.82 14.10
CA ALA A 46 4.65 26.05 13.39
C ALA A 46 5.21 27.26 14.16
N THR A 47 5.95 28.15 13.48
CA THR A 47 6.65 29.29 14.12
C THR A 47 5.69 30.20 14.89
N ARG A 48 4.46 30.38 14.39
CA ARG A 48 3.36 31.12 15.06
C ARG A 48 3.02 30.62 16.48
N VAL A 49 3.26 29.34 16.79
CA VAL A 49 3.00 28.75 18.12
C VAL A 49 4.09 29.17 19.12
N LEU A 50 5.31 29.45 18.64
CA LEU A 50 6.42 29.90 19.49
C LEU A 50 6.28 31.37 19.89
N ASP A 51 5.61 32.18 19.06
CA ASP A 51 5.38 33.62 19.29
C ASP A 51 4.15 33.94 20.17
N GLY A 52 3.42 32.92 20.66
CA GLY A 52 2.31 33.10 21.61
C GLY A 52 1.00 33.66 21.05
N ASN A 53 0.91 33.88 19.73
CA ASN A 53 -0.31 34.39 19.07
C ASN A 53 -1.22 33.24 18.62
N LEU A 54 -2.08 32.77 19.53
CA LEU A 54 -3.05 31.70 19.25
C LEU A 54 -4.43 32.22 18.80
N ASP A 55 -4.70 33.52 18.87
CA ASP A 55 -6.06 34.09 18.74
C ASP A 55 -6.38 34.84 17.43
N ASP A 56 -5.42 35.05 16.53
CA ASP A 56 -5.71 35.73 15.25
C ASP A 56 -5.90 34.74 14.10
N THR A 57 -7.15 34.32 13.89
CA THR A 57 -7.59 33.54 12.72
C THR A 57 -7.65 34.34 11.41
N ASP A 58 -7.27 35.62 11.40
CA ASP A 58 -7.62 36.54 10.29
C ASP A 58 -6.44 37.20 9.56
N GLN A 59 -5.22 36.67 9.71
CA GLN A 59 -4.12 37.06 8.82
C GLN A 59 -3.40 35.83 8.27
N LEU A 60 -3.57 35.64 6.96
CA LEU A 60 -2.72 34.85 6.09
C LEU A 60 -1.33 35.53 6.05
N ALA A 61 -0.64 35.60 7.18
CA ALA A 61 0.73 36.07 7.25
C ALA A 61 1.61 34.96 6.68
N THR A 62 1.73 35.00 5.37
CA THR A 62 2.76 34.39 4.54
C THR A 62 4.04 34.20 5.35
N SER A 63 4.36 32.94 5.68
CA SER A 63 5.76 32.57 5.89
C SER A 63 6.55 33.20 4.75
N LEU A 64 7.59 33.97 5.07
CA LEU A 64 8.45 34.62 4.07
C LEU A 64 8.60 33.71 2.83
N PRO A 65 7.99 34.05 1.68
CA PRO A 65 7.92 33.17 0.50
C PRO A 65 9.30 32.79 -0.06
N THR A 66 10.35 33.45 0.41
CA THR A 66 11.65 33.50 -0.24
C THR A 66 12.53 32.28 0.03
N LEU A 67 12.29 31.49 1.08
CA LEU A 67 13.16 30.34 1.46
C LEU A 67 12.55 28.96 1.18
N GLU A 68 11.23 28.82 1.09
CA GLU A 68 10.60 27.55 0.66
C GLU A 68 10.97 27.19 -0.79
N HIS A 69 11.11 28.19 -1.65
CA HIS A 69 11.55 28.05 -3.04
C HIS A 69 13.09 27.95 -3.19
N ALA A 70 13.86 28.08 -2.11
CA ALA A 70 15.32 28.02 -2.18
C ALA A 70 15.88 26.59 -2.08
N PHE A 71 15.13 25.67 -1.45
CA PHE A 71 15.54 24.27 -1.35
C PHE A 71 15.01 23.46 -2.53
N HIS A 72 15.89 23.12 -3.46
CA HIS A 72 15.62 22.19 -4.54
C HIS A 72 16.53 20.98 -4.42
N HIS A 73 15.93 19.79 -4.33
CA HIS A 73 16.65 18.53 -4.31
C HIS A 73 15.91 17.47 -5.13
N GLU A 74 16.63 16.66 -5.90
CA GLU A 74 16.02 15.69 -6.84
C GLU A 74 15.14 14.64 -6.14
N GLN A 75 15.38 14.37 -4.86
CA GLN A 75 14.57 13.44 -4.06
C GLN A 75 13.25 14.02 -3.55
N TYR A 76 13.15 15.35 -3.46
CA TYR A 76 12.03 16.01 -2.79
C TYR A 76 10.97 16.44 -3.79
N LEU A 77 9.74 15.97 -3.62
CA LEU A 77 8.60 16.49 -4.37
C LEU A 77 8.26 17.89 -3.90
N THR A 78 8.05 18.79 -4.86
CA THR A 78 7.60 20.15 -4.53
C THR A 78 6.16 20.12 -4.05
N ARG A 79 5.80 21.09 -3.21
CA ARG A 79 4.43 21.23 -2.71
C ARG A 79 3.46 21.44 -3.87
N GLU A 80 3.83 22.24 -4.87
CA GLU A 80 3.01 22.51 -6.05
C GLU A 80 2.74 21.23 -6.85
N PHE A 81 3.70 20.31 -6.90
CA PHE A 81 3.49 19.02 -7.55
C PHE A 81 2.50 18.14 -6.78
N VAL A 82 2.62 18.05 -5.45
CA VAL A 82 1.72 17.24 -4.61
C VAL A 82 0.29 17.79 -4.61
N GLU A 83 0.12 19.12 -4.58
CA GLU A 83 -1.21 19.75 -4.53
C GLU A 83 -2.04 19.53 -5.81
N LYS A 84 -1.43 19.13 -6.94
CA LYS A 84 -2.17 18.72 -8.15
C LYS A 84 -3.12 17.54 -7.88
N PHE A 85 -2.83 16.74 -6.87
CA PHE A 85 -3.60 15.55 -6.51
C PHE A 85 -4.54 15.79 -5.31
N ALA A 86 -4.64 17.02 -4.81
CA ALA A 86 -5.49 17.34 -3.66
C ALA A 86 -6.99 17.39 -4.01
N SER A 87 -7.35 17.75 -5.25
CA SER A 87 -8.76 17.81 -5.72
C SER A 87 -9.42 16.44 -5.84
N ASP A 88 -8.62 15.39 -6.04
CA ASP A 88 -9.08 14.00 -6.19
C ASP A 88 -9.62 13.41 -4.87
N GLN A 89 -9.61 14.19 -3.78
CA GLN A 89 -10.28 13.86 -2.51
C GLN A 89 -11.81 13.84 -2.64
N GLN A 90 -12.40 14.58 -3.58
CA GLN A 90 -13.86 14.74 -3.66
C GLN A 90 -14.57 13.67 -4.51
N THR A 91 -13.86 13.03 -5.45
CA THR A 91 -14.45 12.04 -6.36
C THR A 91 -14.62 10.65 -5.75
N GLY A 92 -13.93 10.33 -4.66
CA GLY A 92 -14.13 9.09 -3.90
C GLY A 92 -15.42 9.05 -3.06
N HIS A 93 -16.26 10.10 -3.13
CA HIS A 93 -17.37 10.29 -2.19
C HIS A 93 -18.79 10.20 -2.79
N SER A 94 -19.01 9.94 -4.09
CA SER A 94 -20.39 9.98 -4.63
C SER A 94 -20.72 9.11 -5.85
N ILE A 95 -19.99 8.02 -6.12
CA ILE A 95 -20.52 6.99 -7.03
C ILE A 95 -20.64 5.70 -6.23
N VAL A 96 -21.83 5.51 -5.67
CA VAL A 96 -22.32 4.19 -5.33
C VAL A 96 -22.50 3.51 -6.68
N ASP A 97 -21.47 2.81 -7.17
CA ASP A 97 -21.72 1.79 -8.18
C ASP A 97 -22.71 0.81 -7.57
N GLU A 98 -23.81 0.53 -8.29
CA GLU A 98 -24.87 -0.41 -7.89
C GLU A 98 -24.36 -1.85 -7.71
N HIS A 99 -23.05 -2.07 -7.83
CA HIS A 99 -22.34 -3.30 -7.51
C HIS A 99 -21.23 -2.93 -6.52
N GLY A 100 -21.50 -3.03 -5.21
CA GLY A 100 -20.56 -2.62 -4.17
C GLY A 100 -19.14 -3.13 -4.42
N ASP A 101 -18.15 -2.23 -4.32
CA ASP A 101 -16.71 -2.37 -4.68
C ASP A 101 -15.98 -3.59 -4.07
N GLY A 102 -16.65 -4.49 -3.33
CA GLY A 102 -16.03 -5.67 -2.72
C GLY A 102 -14.93 -5.35 -1.70
N ASN A 103 -14.56 -4.07 -1.53
CA ASN A 103 -13.50 -3.62 -0.66
C ASN A 103 -14.02 -3.35 0.75
N LEU A 104 -14.37 -4.43 1.45
CA LEU A 104 -14.81 -4.44 2.84
C LEU A 104 -13.76 -3.87 3.83
N CYS A 105 -12.52 -3.59 3.39
CA CYS A 105 -11.50 -2.96 4.22
C CYS A 105 -11.70 -1.45 4.37
N ALA A 106 -12.23 -0.76 3.35
CA ALA A 106 -12.33 0.70 3.34
C ALA A 106 -13.28 1.26 4.42
N GLU A 107 -14.34 0.53 4.77
CA GLU A 107 -15.30 0.94 5.81
C GLU A 107 -14.71 0.91 7.23
N ARG A 108 -13.62 0.15 7.44
CA ARG A 108 -13.04 -0.12 8.76
C ARG A 108 -12.07 0.97 9.24
N TRP A 109 -11.41 1.67 8.31
CA TRP A 109 -10.40 2.71 8.63
C TRP A 109 -11.00 4.11 8.79
N LYS A 110 -12.22 4.34 8.30
CA LYS A 110 -12.95 5.62 8.43
C LYS A 110 -13.33 6.03 9.86
N ASN A 111 -13.08 5.19 10.87
CA ASN A 111 -13.60 5.38 12.23
C ASN A 111 -12.55 5.74 13.30
N MET A 112 -11.47 6.47 12.97
CA MET A 112 -10.61 7.10 13.98
C MET A 112 -10.54 8.64 13.85
N LYS A 113 -11.46 9.30 14.57
CA LYS A 113 -11.38 10.66 15.18
C LYS A 113 -10.73 11.79 14.36
N ASP A 114 -11.40 12.23 13.30
CA ASP A 114 -11.02 13.44 12.53
C ASP A 114 -10.97 14.72 13.39
N SER A 115 -11.90 14.92 14.32
CA SER A 115 -12.03 16.20 15.05
C SER A 115 -10.98 16.42 16.14
N VAL A 116 -10.41 15.35 16.71
CA VAL A 116 -9.33 15.44 17.72
C VAL A 116 -7.96 15.51 17.04
N MET A 117 -7.77 14.79 15.92
CA MET A 117 -6.53 14.85 15.16
C MET A 117 -6.36 16.20 14.46
N GLN A 118 -7.41 16.78 13.88
CA GLN A 118 -7.35 18.12 13.26
C GLN A 118 -6.83 19.21 14.20
N LYS A 119 -7.29 19.23 15.46
CA LYS A 119 -6.79 20.20 16.45
C LYS A 119 -5.32 19.98 16.84
N MET A 120 -4.86 18.73 16.84
CA MET A 120 -3.46 18.38 17.13
C MET A 120 -2.52 18.79 15.97
N TRP A 121 -2.99 18.72 14.73
CA TRP A 121 -2.21 19.09 13.54
C TRP A 121 -2.00 20.60 13.39
N ASN A 122 -2.87 21.44 13.94
CA ASN A 122 -2.73 22.90 13.86
C ASN A 122 -1.44 23.45 14.51
N VAL A 123 -0.82 22.67 15.40
CA VAL A 123 0.45 23.02 16.06
C VAL A 123 1.66 22.84 15.13
N PHE A 124 1.53 22.01 14.10
CA PHE A 124 2.62 21.64 13.20
C PHE A 124 2.36 22.16 11.79
N ASP A 125 3.36 22.76 11.17
CA ASP A 125 3.29 23.13 9.75
C ASP A 125 3.50 21.86 8.90
N GLU A 126 4.62 21.18 9.09
CA GLU A 126 4.87 19.86 8.54
C GLU A 126 4.50 18.82 9.60
N THR A 127 3.58 17.94 9.26
CA THR A 127 3.02 16.92 10.13
C THR A 127 3.79 15.60 10.06
N GLY A 128 4.70 15.49 9.09
CA GLY A 128 5.47 14.28 8.84
C GLY A 128 6.22 14.33 7.51
N ALA A 129 6.67 13.17 7.06
CA ALA A 129 7.22 12.97 5.72
C ALA A 129 6.64 11.68 5.13
N PHE A 130 6.30 11.71 3.85
CA PHE A 130 5.89 10.55 3.07
C PHE A 130 7.06 10.15 2.17
N ILE A 131 7.44 8.87 2.17
CA ILE A 131 8.59 8.39 1.40
C ILE A 131 8.22 7.20 0.52
N ALA A 132 9.00 6.99 -0.54
CA ALA A 132 9.09 5.72 -1.24
C ALA A 132 10.51 5.16 -1.18
N VAL A 133 10.63 3.87 -0.93
CA VAL A 133 11.91 3.14 -0.94
C VAL A 133 11.81 1.91 -1.83
N CYS A 134 12.86 1.60 -2.60
CA CYS A 134 12.86 0.35 -3.37
C CYS A 134 13.03 -0.86 -2.45
N ARG A 135 12.82 -2.08 -2.98
CA ARG A 135 13.00 -3.33 -2.22
C ARG A 135 14.37 -3.47 -1.55
N HIS A 136 15.42 -2.88 -2.15
CA HIS A 136 16.77 -2.90 -1.60
C HIS A 136 17.01 -1.86 -0.52
N GLY A 137 16.06 -0.94 -0.28
CA GLY A 137 16.10 0.06 0.78
C GLY A 137 16.55 1.46 0.36
N PHE A 138 16.85 1.71 -0.93
CA PHE A 138 17.22 3.04 -1.40
C PHE A 138 16.03 3.98 -1.34
N CYS A 139 16.23 5.19 -0.83
CA CYS A 139 15.21 6.23 -0.84
C CYS A 139 15.01 6.74 -2.27
N LEU A 140 13.83 6.54 -2.82
CA LEU A 140 13.47 6.98 -4.17
C LEU A 140 13.01 8.44 -4.13
N VAL A 141 11.97 8.72 -3.35
CA VAL A 141 11.27 10.01 -3.34
C VAL A 141 10.80 10.34 -1.91
N ILE A 142 10.79 11.62 -1.57
CA ILE A 142 10.32 12.19 -0.30
C ILE A 142 9.33 13.31 -0.58
N ALA A 143 8.24 13.38 0.19
CA ALA A 143 7.29 14.49 0.18
C ALA A 143 7.00 14.93 1.62
N ASP A 144 6.97 16.24 1.88
CA ASP A 144 6.53 16.74 3.18
C ASP A 144 5.02 16.58 3.31
N MET A 145 4.58 16.05 4.45
CA MET A 145 3.18 16.09 4.84
C MET A 145 2.92 17.45 5.49
N VAL A 146 2.06 18.27 4.89
CA VAL A 146 1.85 19.67 5.30
C VAL A 146 0.43 19.85 5.84
N GLN A 147 0.33 20.25 7.11
CA GLN A 147 -0.91 20.57 7.83
C GLN A 147 -2.02 19.52 7.69
N SER A 148 -1.65 18.27 7.42
CA SER A 148 -2.57 17.14 7.20
C SER A 148 -1.99 15.86 7.77
N GLY A 149 -2.83 14.88 8.09
CA GLY A 149 -2.34 13.49 8.21
C GLY A 149 -1.93 12.94 6.83
N GLU A 150 -1.75 11.63 6.77
CA GLU A 150 -1.44 10.90 5.56
C GLU A 150 -2.65 10.86 4.60
N GLN A 151 -2.72 11.84 3.69
CA GLN A 151 -3.78 11.96 2.70
C GLN A 151 -3.43 11.23 1.40
N SER A 152 -4.45 10.83 0.63
CA SER A 152 -4.29 10.16 -0.67
C SER A 152 -3.43 10.93 -1.69
N LYS A 153 -3.35 12.26 -1.58
CA LYS A 153 -2.54 13.10 -2.49
C LYS A 153 -1.05 12.73 -2.47
N TYR A 154 -0.50 12.31 -1.33
CA TYR A 154 0.92 11.97 -1.22
C TYR A 154 1.25 10.68 -1.97
N VAL A 155 0.49 9.62 -1.73
CA VAL A 155 0.64 8.33 -2.42
C VAL A 155 0.38 8.46 -3.93
N LEU A 156 -0.58 9.31 -4.35
CA LEU A 156 -0.80 9.62 -5.77
C LEU A 156 0.39 10.37 -6.39
N ALA A 157 0.90 11.41 -5.74
CA ALA A 157 2.04 12.18 -6.25
C ALA A 157 3.31 11.32 -6.38
N VAL A 158 3.61 10.51 -5.35
CA VAL A 158 4.74 9.57 -5.39
C VAL A 158 4.54 8.55 -6.51
N THR A 159 3.36 7.95 -6.63
CA THR A 159 3.06 6.99 -7.70
C THR A 159 3.23 7.62 -9.09
N SER A 160 2.74 8.86 -9.30
CA SER A 160 2.95 9.60 -10.55
C SER A 160 4.43 9.76 -10.87
N LYS A 161 5.23 10.24 -9.90
CA LYS A 161 6.66 10.47 -10.10
C LYS A 161 7.41 9.19 -10.46
N LEU A 162 7.07 8.08 -9.83
CA LEU A 162 7.69 6.78 -10.08
C LEU A 162 7.30 6.21 -11.44
N LEU A 163 6.03 6.37 -11.86
CA LEU A 163 5.58 6.00 -13.20
C LEU A 163 6.29 6.80 -14.29
N ASP A 164 6.46 8.11 -14.10
CA ASP A 164 7.20 8.97 -15.02
C ASP A 164 8.69 8.56 -15.13
N ALA A 165 9.30 8.18 -14.00
CA ALA A 165 10.72 7.83 -13.95
C ALA A 165 11.03 6.41 -14.48
N PHE A 166 10.18 5.43 -14.15
CA PHE A 166 10.46 4.01 -14.38
C PHE A 166 9.54 3.33 -15.39
N SER A 167 8.51 4.00 -15.87
CA SER A 167 7.50 3.52 -16.83
C SER A 167 6.64 2.37 -16.28
N SER A 168 6.67 1.20 -16.92
CA SER A 168 5.70 0.12 -16.69
C SER A 168 6.14 -0.93 -15.66
N ASP A 169 5.16 -1.73 -15.24
CA ASP A 169 5.33 -2.95 -14.45
C ASP A 169 5.92 -2.69 -13.05
N LEU A 170 5.42 -1.64 -12.39
CA LEU A 170 5.77 -1.29 -11.01
C LEU A 170 4.80 -1.94 -10.01
N GLY A 171 5.35 -2.52 -8.94
CA GLY A 171 4.57 -2.99 -7.78
C GLY A 171 4.83 -2.10 -6.57
N GLY A 172 3.82 -1.34 -6.14
CA GLY A 172 3.90 -0.41 -5.02
C GLY A 172 3.19 -0.94 -3.78
N GLY A 173 3.96 -1.28 -2.76
CA GLY A 173 3.47 -1.69 -1.43
C GLY A 173 3.01 -0.50 -0.62
N TYR A 174 1.79 -0.60 -0.06
CA TYR A 174 1.23 0.39 0.83
C TYR A 174 0.29 -0.27 1.87
N ASP A 175 0.26 0.25 3.09
CA ASP A 175 -0.54 -0.26 4.21
C ASP A 175 -2.02 -0.43 3.88
N ILE A 176 -2.57 0.57 3.18
CA ILE A 176 -3.93 0.58 2.68
C ILE A 176 -3.96 0.39 1.15
N GLY A 177 -3.00 -0.35 0.59
CA GLY A 177 -2.86 -0.60 -0.85
C GLY A 177 -4.15 -1.09 -1.52
N CYS A 178 -4.98 -1.88 -0.83
CA CYS A 178 -6.28 -2.32 -1.32
C CYS A 178 -7.27 -1.16 -1.51
N GLN A 179 -7.33 -0.21 -0.57
CA GLN A 179 -8.15 1.00 -0.69
C GLN A 179 -7.53 1.98 -1.69
N PHE A 180 -6.21 2.09 -1.68
CA PHE A 180 -5.49 2.91 -2.64
C PHE A 180 -5.74 2.45 -4.07
N LYS A 181 -5.94 1.16 -4.32
CA LYS A 181 -6.33 0.65 -5.64
C LYS A 181 -7.61 1.32 -6.17
N THR A 182 -8.65 1.41 -5.34
CA THR A 182 -9.91 2.10 -5.69
C THR A 182 -9.69 3.60 -5.88
N THR A 183 -8.93 4.23 -4.98
CA THR A 183 -8.58 5.65 -5.08
C THR A 183 -7.79 5.97 -6.36
N LEU A 184 -6.81 5.14 -6.70
CA LEU A 184 -6.00 5.29 -7.90
C LEU A 184 -6.85 5.15 -9.15
N ALA A 185 -7.71 4.13 -9.21
CA ALA A 185 -8.59 3.90 -10.35
C ALA A 185 -9.56 5.06 -10.62
N SER A 186 -9.97 5.78 -9.57
CA SER A 186 -10.86 6.95 -9.64
C SER A 186 -10.14 8.30 -9.73
N SER A 187 -8.81 8.31 -9.67
CA SER A 187 -7.98 9.52 -9.75
C SER A 187 -7.61 9.87 -11.19
N ILE A 188 -7.02 11.06 -11.39
CA ILE A 188 -6.46 11.47 -12.69
C ILE A 188 -5.36 10.53 -13.19
N LEU A 189 -4.73 9.74 -12.31
CA LEU A 189 -3.69 8.76 -12.66
C LEU A 189 -4.25 7.40 -13.06
N GLY A 190 -5.56 7.15 -12.90
CA GLY A 190 -6.12 5.81 -13.04
C GLY A 190 -5.94 5.19 -14.43
N GLU A 191 -6.06 5.98 -15.51
CA GLU A 191 -5.79 5.51 -16.87
C GLU A 191 -4.30 5.32 -17.13
N HIS A 192 -3.48 6.27 -16.71
CA HIS A 192 -2.03 6.22 -16.90
C HIS A 192 -1.41 5.02 -16.17
N ALA A 193 -1.75 4.82 -14.89
CA ALA A 193 -1.32 3.69 -14.08
C ALA A 193 -1.74 2.34 -14.68
N ARG A 194 -2.96 2.24 -15.23
CA ARG A 194 -3.40 1.03 -15.95
C ARG A 194 -2.62 0.80 -17.24
N SER A 195 -2.37 1.84 -18.03
CA SER A 195 -1.59 1.73 -19.28
C SER A 195 -0.15 1.26 -19.05
N LEU A 196 0.38 1.52 -17.85
CA LEU A 196 1.71 1.13 -17.41
C LEU A 196 1.72 -0.15 -16.55
N ASN A 197 0.61 -0.88 -16.44
CA ASN A 197 0.49 -2.10 -15.63
C ASN A 197 0.91 -1.91 -14.15
N TYR A 198 0.64 -0.75 -13.55
CA TYR A 198 0.89 -0.52 -12.13
C TYR A 198 0.04 -1.46 -11.27
N THR A 199 0.65 -2.08 -10.27
CA THR A 199 -0.06 -2.92 -9.30
C THR A 199 0.08 -2.33 -7.90
N SER A 200 -1.07 -2.02 -7.28
CA SER A 200 -1.15 -1.65 -5.86
C SER A 200 -1.08 -2.92 -5.01
N LEU A 201 -0.15 -2.96 -4.06
CA LEU A 201 0.15 -4.10 -3.22
C LEU A 201 -0.02 -3.73 -1.74
N VAL A 202 -0.23 -4.74 -0.89
CA VAL A 202 -0.31 -4.53 0.56
C VAL A 202 0.89 -5.19 1.23
N ASN A 203 1.59 -4.40 2.05
CA ASN A 203 2.79 -4.84 2.79
C ASN A 203 2.48 -6.05 3.67
N ALA A 204 3.43 -6.98 3.85
CA ALA A 204 3.18 -8.24 4.55
C ALA A 204 2.69 -8.04 5.99
N PHE A 205 3.37 -7.18 6.76
CA PHE A 205 3.00 -6.83 8.14
C PHE A 205 1.56 -6.36 8.29
N HIS A 206 1.13 -5.44 7.42
CA HIS A 206 -0.18 -4.80 7.49
C HIS A 206 -1.25 -5.62 6.79
N GLY A 207 -0.86 -6.35 5.73
CA GLY A 207 -1.66 -7.29 4.96
C GLY A 207 -2.38 -8.30 5.83
N HIS A 208 -1.76 -8.72 6.93
CA HIS A 208 -2.39 -9.63 7.88
C HIS A 208 -3.55 -9.03 8.69
N ALA A 209 -3.64 -7.70 8.81
CA ALA A 209 -4.75 -7.01 9.48
C ALA A 209 -5.98 -6.79 8.55
N HIS A 210 -5.84 -7.05 7.24
CA HIS A 210 -6.92 -6.96 6.27
C HIS A 210 -7.86 -8.17 6.34
N ASN A 211 -9.07 -8.04 5.80
CA ASN A 211 -10.01 -9.17 5.72
C ASN A 211 -9.47 -10.28 4.79
N ARG A 212 -9.96 -11.52 4.93
CA ARG A 212 -9.40 -12.67 4.17
C ARG A 212 -9.53 -12.49 2.66
N LEU A 213 -10.65 -11.96 2.16
CA LEU A 213 -10.84 -11.74 0.73
C LEU A 213 -9.80 -10.74 0.18
N CYS A 214 -9.56 -9.63 0.89
CA CYS A 214 -8.51 -8.67 0.57
C CYS A 214 -7.11 -9.32 0.61
N GLN A 215 -6.85 -10.22 1.58
CA GLN A 215 -5.59 -10.96 1.63
C GLN A 215 -5.39 -11.84 0.41
N LEU A 216 -6.41 -12.57 -0.04
CA LEU A 216 -6.32 -13.44 -1.21
C LEU A 216 -5.98 -12.67 -2.50
N ASP A 217 -6.34 -11.38 -2.57
CA ASP A 217 -6.12 -10.54 -3.75
C ASP A 217 -4.82 -9.72 -3.67
N ASN A 218 -4.38 -9.32 -2.48
CA ASN A 218 -3.33 -8.30 -2.33
C ASN A 218 -2.20 -8.64 -1.35
N LEU A 219 -2.30 -9.74 -0.59
CA LEU A 219 -1.22 -10.15 0.31
C LEU A 219 -0.04 -10.67 -0.52
N THR A 220 1.18 -10.30 -0.14
CA THR A 220 2.40 -10.69 -0.88
C THR A 220 2.52 -12.19 -1.11
N THR A 221 2.00 -13.02 -0.20
CA THR A 221 1.99 -14.49 -0.31
C THR A 221 1.12 -15.04 -1.45
N TYR A 222 0.21 -14.27 -2.05
CA TYR A 222 -0.68 -14.76 -3.12
C TYR A 222 -0.55 -13.97 -4.41
N VAL A 223 0.41 -13.04 -4.48
CA VAL A 223 0.64 -12.22 -5.67
C VAL A 223 1.90 -12.71 -6.36
N GLU A 224 1.71 -13.25 -7.56
CA GLU A 224 2.78 -13.70 -8.45
C GLU A 224 3.74 -12.56 -8.79
N GLY A 225 5.04 -12.88 -8.90
CA GLY A 225 6.10 -11.97 -9.30
C GLY A 225 6.79 -11.22 -8.15
N LEU A 226 6.29 -11.31 -6.92
CA LEU A 226 6.88 -10.66 -5.75
C LEU A 226 8.10 -11.38 -5.18
N GLY A 227 8.26 -12.67 -5.49
CA GLY A 227 9.25 -13.49 -4.80
C GLY A 227 9.00 -13.50 -3.29
N LEU A 228 10.07 -13.36 -2.50
CA LEU A 228 9.99 -13.39 -1.03
C LEU A 228 9.89 -11.98 -0.39
N GLU A 229 9.55 -10.96 -1.18
CA GLU A 229 9.50 -9.57 -0.73
C GLU A 229 8.37 -9.29 0.27
N ASP A 230 8.69 -8.57 1.35
CA ASP A 230 7.74 -8.18 2.40
C ASP A 230 7.13 -6.77 2.19
N LEU A 231 7.79 -5.93 1.38
CA LEU A 231 7.45 -4.52 1.14
C LEU A 231 7.43 -3.67 2.44
N GLU A 232 8.18 -4.07 3.46
CA GLU A 232 8.28 -3.35 4.74
C GLU A 232 9.45 -2.35 4.77
N GLY A 233 9.89 -1.90 3.60
CA GLY A 233 11.04 -0.99 3.46
C GLY A 233 10.87 0.33 4.21
N CYS A 234 9.68 0.93 4.16
CA CYS A 234 9.41 2.21 4.81
C CYS A 234 9.57 2.14 6.33
N GLU A 235 9.07 1.09 6.97
CA GLU A 235 9.18 0.90 8.41
C GLU A 235 10.65 0.79 8.88
N ARG A 236 11.49 0.11 8.08
CA ARG A 236 12.93 0.03 8.31
C ARG A 236 13.60 1.40 8.16
N ALA A 237 13.22 2.18 7.15
CA ALA A 237 13.73 3.52 6.91
C ALA A 237 13.33 4.48 8.04
N PHE A 238 12.05 4.48 8.45
CA PHE A 238 11.53 5.33 9.52
C PHE A 238 12.17 5.06 10.87
N LEU A 239 12.40 3.78 11.19
CA LEU A 239 13.05 3.41 12.44
C LEU A 239 14.40 4.12 12.61
N LYS A 240 15.19 4.21 11.54
CA LYS A 240 16.50 4.87 11.56
C LYS A 240 16.37 6.40 11.42
N SER A 241 15.52 6.89 10.51
CA SER A 241 15.38 8.33 10.23
C SER A 241 14.78 9.12 11.40
N ASN A 242 14.07 8.45 12.32
CA ASN A 242 13.53 9.07 13.53
C ASN A 242 14.60 9.65 14.46
N ALA A 243 15.89 9.31 14.27
CA ALA A 243 16.99 9.98 14.96
C ALA A 243 17.08 11.49 14.64
N LEU A 244 16.55 11.95 13.49
CA LEU A 244 16.52 13.36 13.10
C LEU A 244 15.47 14.19 13.85
N VAL A 245 14.54 13.53 14.55
CA VAL A 245 13.41 14.20 15.17
C VAL A 245 13.81 15.35 16.11
N PRO A 246 14.79 15.19 17.02
CA PRO A 246 15.14 16.27 17.96
C PRO A 246 15.68 17.53 17.27
N SER A 247 16.49 17.37 16.22
CA SER A 247 17.13 18.49 15.52
C SER A 247 16.20 19.16 14.48
N THR A 248 15.26 18.40 13.91
CA THR A 248 14.34 18.91 12.87
C THR A 248 13.07 19.54 13.43
N ARG A 249 12.70 19.26 14.68
CA ARG A 249 11.43 19.68 15.30
C ARG A 249 11.17 21.19 15.26
N TYR A 250 12.23 21.97 15.45
CA TYR A 250 12.19 23.44 15.56
C TYR A 250 13.03 24.13 14.47
N ALA A 251 13.55 23.37 13.51
CA ALA A 251 14.31 23.91 12.40
C ALA A 251 13.41 24.76 11.47
N SER A 252 14.00 25.56 10.58
CA SER A 252 13.26 26.10 9.45
C SER A 252 12.93 24.99 8.44
N THR A 253 11.96 25.21 7.54
CA THR A 253 11.63 24.25 6.47
C THR A 253 12.86 23.88 5.63
N PHE A 254 13.71 24.86 5.30
CA PHE A 254 14.97 24.64 4.58
C PHE A 254 15.89 23.67 5.33
N HIS A 255 16.25 23.98 6.58
CA HIS A 255 17.19 23.15 7.36
C HIS A 255 16.61 21.78 7.68
N ARG A 256 15.28 21.67 7.86
CA ARG A 256 14.62 20.37 8.02
C ARG A 256 14.76 19.52 6.77
N ARG A 257 14.46 20.06 5.58
CA ARG A 257 14.59 19.34 4.32
C ARG A 257 16.05 18.98 4.02
N GLN A 258 16.97 19.89 4.31
CA GLN A 258 18.41 19.64 4.20
C GLN A 258 18.84 18.48 5.10
N ALA A 259 18.47 18.49 6.39
CA ALA A 259 18.81 17.41 7.32
C ALA A 259 18.23 16.05 6.91
N ILE A 260 16.98 16.02 6.45
CA ILE A 260 16.33 14.80 5.96
C ILE A 260 17.02 14.28 4.71
N THR A 261 17.34 15.17 3.77
CA THR A 261 18.00 14.81 2.50
C THR A 261 19.40 14.27 2.76
N CYS A 262 20.24 15.02 3.48
CA CYS A 262 21.61 14.60 3.81
C CYS A 262 21.61 13.25 4.53
N TYR A 263 20.62 13.00 5.39
CA TYR A 263 20.47 11.71 6.05
C TYR A 263 20.19 10.57 5.05
N PHE A 264 19.23 10.74 4.15
CA PHE A 264 18.88 9.69 3.20
C PHE A 264 19.97 9.48 2.15
N GLU A 265 20.68 10.53 1.73
CA GLU A 265 21.87 10.39 0.88
C GLU A 265 22.97 9.61 1.57
N HIS A 266 23.32 9.99 2.80
CA HIS A 266 24.31 9.28 3.59
C HIS A 266 23.91 7.82 3.84
N ASN A 267 22.65 7.57 4.21
CA ASN A 267 22.14 6.21 4.40
C ASN A 267 22.18 5.41 3.09
N ASP A 268 21.78 6.00 1.97
CA ASP A 268 21.81 5.32 0.67
C ASP A 268 23.24 4.94 0.27
N GLU A 269 24.21 5.83 0.47
CA GLU A 269 25.62 5.61 0.09
C GLU A 269 26.38 4.70 1.06
N MET A 270 26.25 4.94 2.37
CA MET A 270 27.11 4.33 3.38
C MET A 270 26.51 3.08 4.02
N GLU A 271 25.18 2.94 3.99
CA GLU A 271 24.48 1.81 4.61
C GLU A 271 23.83 0.89 3.56
N VAL A 272 22.94 1.44 2.73
CA VAL A 272 22.14 0.65 1.78
C VAL A 272 23.02 0.11 0.67
N TYR A 273 23.78 0.98 -0.01
CA TYR A 273 24.69 0.56 -1.08
C TYR A 273 25.72 -0.42 -0.55
N ALA A 274 26.40 -0.10 0.56
CA ALA A 274 27.39 -0.98 1.20
C ALA A 274 26.86 -2.39 1.50
N ASN A 275 25.60 -2.51 1.94
CA ASN A 275 24.97 -3.79 2.28
C ASN A 275 24.22 -4.45 1.11
N LEU A 276 24.19 -3.87 -0.08
CA LEU A 276 23.37 -4.33 -1.20
C LEU A 276 23.62 -5.80 -1.58
N THR A 277 24.87 -6.20 -1.82
CA THR A 277 25.19 -7.60 -2.17
C THR A 277 25.05 -8.56 -0.98
N LYS A 278 25.14 -8.05 0.25
CA LYS A 278 24.86 -8.84 1.46
C LYS A 278 23.35 -9.10 1.61
N PHE A 279 22.51 -8.13 1.27
CA PHE A 279 21.07 -8.32 1.14
C PHE A 279 20.76 -9.43 0.12
N LEU A 280 21.37 -9.38 -1.06
CA LEU A 280 21.18 -10.43 -2.07
C LEU A 280 21.66 -11.81 -1.57
N LEU A 281 22.82 -11.89 -0.92
CA LEU A 281 23.33 -13.14 -0.34
C LEU A 281 22.37 -13.75 0.69
N ASN A 282 21.80 -12.92 1.57
CA ASN A 282 20.90 -13.41 2.61
C ASN A 282 19.57 -13.89 2.02
N ASN A 283 18.99 -13.15 1.07
CA ASN A 283 17.77 -13.56 0.40
C ASN A 283 17.98 -14.82 -0.45
N TYR A 284 19.14 -14.95 -1.10
CA TYR A 284 19.48 -16.16 -1.87
C TYR A 284 19.54 -17.39 -0.95
N LYS A 285 20.21 -17.26 0.21
CA LYS A 285 20.24 -18.33 1.23
C LYS A 285 18.85 -18.68 1.74
N GLN A 286 18.03 -17.67 2.02
CA GLN A 286 16.67 -17.88 2.49
C GLN A 286 15.83 -18.65 1.45
N ALA A 287 15.91 -18.26 0.18
CA ALA A 287 15.20 -18.93 -0.90
C ALA A 287 15.67 -20.38 -1.06
N LEU A 288 16.99 -20.63 -1.06
CA LEU A 288 17.54 -21.99 -1.16
C LEU A 288 17.17 -22.88 0.04
N ASP A 289 17.21 -22.35 1.26
CA ASP A 289 16.81 -23.09 2.46
C ASP A 289 15.31 -23.45 2.43
N LEU A 290 14.48 -22.53 1.94
CA LEU A 290 13.05 -22.78 1.75
C LEU A 290 12.84 -23.88 0.71
N LEU A 291 13.56 -23.85 -0.41
CA LEU A 291 13.49 -24.89 -1.43
C LEU A 291 13.98 -26.24 -0.90
N SER A 292 15.09 -26.30 -0.15
CA SER A 292 15.61 -27.59 0.36
C SER A 292 14.68 -28.22 1.38
N ASN A 293 14.09 -27.44 2.28
CA ASN A 293 13.28 -27.94 3.39
C ASN A 293 11.78 -28.06 3.03
N GLY A 294 11.31 -27.19 2.13
CA GLY A 294 9.90 -27.06 1.79
C GLY A 294 9.38 -28.21 0.92
N HIS A 295 10.18 -28.76 0.01
CA HIS A 295 9.75 -29.87 -0.86
C HIS A 295 9.36 -31.11 -0.04
N ALA A 296 10.24 -31.55 0.87
CA ALA A 296 9.95 -32.70 1.75
C ALA A 296 8.71 -32.45 2.63
N THR A 297 8.57 -31.23 3.14
CA THR A 297 7.41 -30.83 3.95
C THR A 297 6.12 -30.86 3.11
N LEU A 298 6.15 -30.35 1.88
CA LEU A 298 4.99 -30.34 0.99
C LEU A 298 4.59 -31.76 0.58
N GLU A 299 5.55 -32.62 0.25
CA GLU A 299 5.29 -34.03 -0.08
C GLU A 299 4.61 -34.78 1.06
N GLN A 300 5.06 -34.56 2.30
CA GLN A 300 4.43 -35.14 3.48
C GLN A 300 2.97 -34.67 3.61
N LEU A 301 2.73 -33.36 3.49
CA LEU A 301 1.38 -32.78 3.59
C LEU A 301 0.47 -33.27 2.46
N MET A 302 0.98 -33.39 1.23
CA MET A 302 0.26 -33.94 0.08
C MET A 302 -0.12 -35.40 0.31
N CYS A 303 0.78 -36.22 0.87
CA CYS A 303 0.48 -37.61 1.24
C CYS A 303 -0.62 -37.69 2.30
N GLU A 304 -0.56 -36.86 3.35
CA GLU A 304 -1.59 -36.78 4.40
C GLU A 304 -2.97 -36.38 3.83
N LEU A 305 -2.99 -35.45 2.87
CA LEU A 305 -4.20 -34.96 2.21
C LEU A 305 -4.67 -35.86 1.05
N ARG A 306 -3.90 -36.89 0.69
CA ARG A 306 -4.14 -37.75 -0.49
C ARG A 306 -4.24 -36.96 -1.80
N VAL A 307 -3.42 -35.93 -1.92
CA VAL A 307 -3.29 -35.09 -3.11
C VAL A 307 -2.07 -35.56 -3.91
N SER A 308 -2.24 -35.79 -5.20
CA SER A 308 -1.14 -36.18 -6.10
C SER A 308 -0.59 -35.01 -6.92
N ASP A 309 -1.45 -34.03 -7.27
CA ASP A 309 -1.09 -32.90 -8.11
C ASP A 309 -1.10 -31.59 -7.28
N PRO A 310 0.03 -30.88 -7.13
CA PRO A 310 0.07 -29.63 -6.40
C PRO A 310 -0.71 -28.49 -7.08
N ALA A 311 -1.09 -28.61 -8.35
CA ALA A 311 -1.95 -27.62 -9.02
C ALA A 311 -3.31 -27.45 -8.32
N ILE A 312 -3.77 -28.46 -7.57
CA ILE A 312 -5.01 -28.38 -6.79
C ILE A 312 -4.99 -27.22 -5.78
N PHE A 313 -3.82 -26.82 -5.28
CA PHE A 313 -3.72 -25.75 -4.29
C PHE A 313 -4.09 -24.39 -4.88
N ARG A 314 -3.89 -24.18 -6.19
CA ARG A 314 -4.38 -22.97 -6.88
C ARG A 314 -5.90 -23.02 -7.00
N GLN A 315 -6.46 -24.16 -7.40
CA GLN A 315 -7.90 -24.37 -7.48
C GLN A 315 -8.59 -24.15 -6.13
N TRP A 316 -8.03 -24.68 -5.03
CA TRP A 316 -8.54 -24.47 -3.68
C TRP A 316 -8.55 -23.00 -3.27
N LEU A 317 -7.53 -22.23 -3.67
CA LEU A 317 -7.49 -20.78 -3.40
C LEU A 317 -8.57 -20.03 -4.20
N ASP A 318 -8.80 -20.43 -5.45
CA ASP A 318 -9.86 -19.87 -6.30
C ASP A 318 -11.26 -20.24 -5.79
N GLU A 319 -11.45 -21.46 -5.31
CA GLU A 319 -12.68 -21.91 -4.63
C GLU A 319 -12.94 -21.11 -3.36
N GLU A 320 -11.93 -20.91 -2.50
CA GLU A 320 -12.04 -20.07 -1.30
C GLU A 320 -12.43 -18.63 -1.69
N ARG A 321 -11.81 -18.08 -2.75
CA ARG A 321 -12.12 -16.73 -3.26
C ARG A 321 -13.55 -16.64 -3.79
N ALA A 322 -13.98 -17.58 -4.62
CA ALA A 322 -15.32 -17.62 -5.18
C ALA A 322 -16.37 -17.74 -4.08
N TYR A 323 -16.11 -18.58 -3.07
CA TYR A 323 -16.92 -18.73 -1.89
C TYR A 323 -17.12 -17.39 -1.16
N LEU A 324 -16.02 -16.75 -0.76
CA LEU A 324 -16.06 -15.48 -0.03
C LEU A 324 -16.72 -14.36 -0.85
N LYS A 325 -16.59 -14.35 -2.18
CA LYS A 325 -17.29 -13.40 -3.05
C LYS A 325 -18.79 -13.69 -3.14
N SER A 326 -19.19 -14.96 -3.16
CA SER A 326 -20.61 -15.34 -3.21
C SER A 326 -21.38 -14.88 -1.98
N LEU A 327 -20.71 -14.77 -0.82
CA LEU A 327 -21.29 -14.20 0.40
C LEU A 327 -21.57 -12.69 0.30
N LEU A 328 -21.08 -12.00 -0.74
CA LEU A 328 -21.30 -10.56 -0.95
C LEU A 328 -22.51 -10.25 -1.84
N GLN A 329 -22.98 -11.21 -2.63
CA GLN A 329 -24.01 -10.97 -3.66
C GLN A 329 -25.24 -11.83 -3.43
N GLU A 330 -26.43 -11.25 -3.64
CA GLU A 330 -27.71 -11.94 -3.50
C GLU A 330 -28.29 -12.34 -4.86
N PRO A 331 -29.14 -13.40 -4.91
CA PRO A 331 -29.89 -13.75 -6.10
C PRO A 331 -30.82 -12.61 -6.54
N ALA A 332 -30.79 -12.26 -7.83
CA ALA A 332 -31.47 -11.09 -8.38
C ALA A 332 -33.01 -11.17 -8.31
N GLU A 333 -33.58 -12.37 -8.46
CA GLU A 333 -35.03 -12.57 -8.55
C GLU A 333 -35.73 -12.41 -7.19
N GLU A 334 -35.15 -12.94 -6.12
CA GLU A 334 -35.63 -12.74 -4.75
C GLU A 334 -35.48 -11.28 -4.31
N THR A 335 -34.42 -10.60 -4.80
CA THR A 335 -34.15 -9.19 -4.51
C THR A 335 -35.26 -8.26 -5.00
N LEU A 336 -35.79 -8.50 -6.21
CA LEU A 336 -36.89 -7.72 -6.79
C LEU A 336 -38.22 -7.92 -6.04
N GLN A 337 -38.57 -9.17 -5.68
CA GLN A 337 -39.80 -9.45 -4.92
C GLN A 337 -39.78 -8.83 -3.51
N MET A 338 -38.61 -8.85 -2.86
CA MET A 338 -38.41 -8.24 -1.55
C MET A 338 -38.43 -6.70 -1.61
N GLU A 339 -37.87 -6.11 -2.67
CA GLU A 339 -37.95 -4.66 -2.90
C GLU A 339 -39.40 -4.22 -3.13
N TYR A 340 -40.15 -4.99 -3.93
CA TYR A 340 -41.58 -4.77 -4.13
C TYR A 340 -42.36 -4.80 -2.80
N TRP A 341 -42.12 -5.82 -1.96
CA TRP A 341 -42.73 -5.92 -0.63
C TRP A 341 -42.40 -4.70 0.25
N GLN A 342 -41.13 -4.30 0.33
CA GLN A 342 -40.70 -3.16 1.14
C GLN A 342 -41.33 -1.84 0.67
N ARG A 343 -41.45 -1.65 -0.66
CA ARG A 343 -42.10 -0.48 -1.26
C ARG A 343 -43.60 -0.45 -0.99
N LEU A 344 -44.26 -1.59 -0.99
CA LEU A 344 -45.66 -1.69 -0.58
C LEU A 344 -45.86 -1.38 0.91
N VAL A 345 -44.95 -1.82 1.80
CA VAL A 345 -44.98 -1.42 3.22
C VAL A 345 -44.85 0.10 3.37
N ASN A 346 -43.92 0.72 2.62
CA ASN A 346 -43.73 2.16 2.62
C ASN A 346 -44.98 2.89 2.09
N LEU A 347 -45.59 2.39 1.00
CA LEU A 347 -46.82 2.93 0.43
C LEU A 347 -47.99 2.90 1.43
N VAL A 348 -48.12 1.81 2.20
CA VAL A 348 -49.12 1.72 3.28
C VAL A 348 -48.81 2.72 4.40
N GLY A 349 -47.53 2.87 4.77
CA GLY A 349 -47.09 3.84 5.78
C GLY A 349 -47.27 5.30 5.37
N SER A 350 -46.96 5.64 4.11
CA SER A 350 -47.17 6.99 3.57
C SER A 350 -48.66 7.29 3.44
N ARG A 351 -49.50 6.32 3.07
CA ARG A 351 -50.96 6.45 3.11
C ARG A 351 -51.48 6.75 4.52
N TYR A 352 -50.99 6.04 5.54
CA TYR A 352 -51.35 6.32 6.94
C TYR A 352 -50.87 7.71 7.40
N THR A 353 -49.71 8.14 6.92
CA THR A 353 -49.17 9.49 7.20
C THR A 353 -50.05 10.58 6.58
N ILE A 354 -50.54 10.38 5.34
CA ILE A 354 -51.53 11.27 4.72
C ILE A 354 -52.82 11.32 5.55
N LEU A 355 -53.36 10.15 5.93
CA LEU A 355 -54.59 10.06 6.73
C LEU A 355 -54.47 10.72 8.11
N SER A 356 -53.32 10.60 8.76
CA SER A 356 -53.08 11.19 10.08
C SER A 356 -52.74 12.69 10.04
N THR A 357 -52.28 13.20 8.90
CA THR A 357 -52.02 14.63 8.68
C THR A 357 -53.23 15.37 8.10
N TRP A 358 -54.24 14.63 7.62
CA TRP A 358 -55.48 15.20 7.08
C TRP A 358 -56.39 15.75 8.18
N THR A 359 -56.29 17.05 8.43
CA THR A 359 -57.18 17.76 9.37
C THR A 359 -58.49 18.14 8.68
N VAL A 360 -59.62 17.59 9.13
CA VAL A 360 -60.96 17.98 8.64
C VAL A 360 -61.33 19.36 9.19
N VAL A 361 -61.55 20.32 8.30
CA VAL A 361 -62.05 21.65 8.66
C VAL A 361 -63.54 21.54 8.97
N THR A 362 -63.93 21.77 10.21
CA THR A 362 -65.32 21.81 10.70
C THR A 362 -65.70 23.24 11.08
N ALA A 363 -67.00 23.52 11.25
CA ALA A 363 -67.45 24.87 11.61
C ALA A 363 -66.82 25.40 12.92
N ASP A 364 -66.42 24.52 13.82
CA ASP A 364 -65.90 24.85 15.16
C ASP A 364 -64.41 25.23 15.20
N ASN A 365 -63.59 24.77 14.24
CA ASN A 365 -62.14 25.00 14.22
C ASN A 365 -61.68 26.00 13.13
N VAL A 366 -62.59 26.46 12.26
CA VAL A 366 -62.35 27.51 11.23
C VAL A 366 -61.85 28.83 11.84
N ALA A 367 -62.36 29.22 13.01
CA ALA A 367 -61.98 30.48 13.67
C ALA A 367 -60.53 30.45 14.18
N SER A 368 -60.05 29.29 14.66
CA SER A 368 -58.68 29.12 15.18
C SER A 368 -57.64 28.91 14.08
N ILE A 369 -58.02 28.36 12.92
CA ILE A 369 -57.12 28.21 11.77
C ILE A 369 -56.84 29.57 11.11
N ARG A 370 -57.81 30.49 11.11
CA ARG A 370 -57.66 31.84 10.54
C ARG A 370 -56.79 32.80 11.37
N SER A 371 -56.63 32.57 12.67
CA SER A 371 -55.81 33.44 13.54
C SER A 371 -54.33 33.06 13.59
N ASP A 372 -53.97 31.81 13.26
CA ASP A 372 -52.59 31.29 13.36
C ASP A 372 -52.02 30.81 12.00
N GLY A 373 -51.84 31.77 11.09
CA GLY A 373 -51.44 31.51 9.70
C GLY A 373 -50.04 30.87 9.52
N ARG A 374 -49.20 30.81 10.55
CA ARG A 374 -47.87 30.16 10.49
C ARG A 374 -47.96 28.66 10.81
N ALA A 375 -48.80 28.27 11.77
CA ALA A 375 -49.10 26.86 12.08
C ALA A 375 -49.83 26.18 10.90
N SER A 376 -50.75 26.90 10.25
CA SER A 376 -51.49 26.42 9.07
C SER A 376 -50.57 26.12 7.86
N ARG A 377 -49.61 26.99 7.53
CA ARG A 377 -48.64 26.75 6.43
C ARG A 377 -47.69 25.58 6.70
N LYS A 378 -47.30 25.36 7.96
CA LYS A 378 -46.45 24.23 8.36
C LYS A 378 -47.21 22.91 8.21
N ALA A 379 -48.47 22.86 8.66
CA ALA A 379 -49.33 21.70 8.47
C ALA A 379 -49.60 21.41 6.98
N GLU A 380 -49.85 22.44 6.17
CA GLU A 380 -50.02 22.30 4.72
C GLU A 380 -48.76 21.77 4.03
N THR A 381 -47.57 22.26 4.44
CA THR A 381 -46.29 21.77 3.91
C THR A 381 -46.04 20.31 4.28
N ILE A 382 -46.41 19.91 5.50
CA ILE A 382 -46.35 18.51 5.96
C ILE A 382 -47.28 17.62 5.13
N CYS A 383 -48.53 18.05 4.88
CA CYS A 383 -49.46 17.32 4.02
C CYS A 383 -48.93 17.19 2.59
N ARG A 384 -48.36 18.27 2.03
CA ARG A 384 -47.78 18.27 0.68
C ARG A 384 -46.63 17.28 0.57
N HIS A 385 -45.70 17.28 1.53
CA HIS A 385 -44.61 16.30 1.55
C HIS A 385 -45.10 14.87 1.76
N ALA A 386 -46.13 14.65 2.58
CA ALA A 386 -46.72 13.32 2.76
C ALA A 386 -47.35 12.81 1.44
N GLN A 387 -48.03 13.69 0.71
CA GLN A 387 -48.62 13.41 -0.61
C GLN A 387 -47.54 13.12 -1.67
N GLU A 388 -46.51 13.97 -1.76
CA GLU A 388 -45.37 13.78 -2.67
C GLU A 388 -44.63 12.47 -2.40
N ASN A 389 -44.46 12.09 -1.13
CA ASN A 389 -43.83 10.82 -0.75
C ASN A 389 -44.69 9.61 -1.16
N TYR A 390 -46.01 9.68 -0.96
CA TYR A 390 -46.93 8.64 -1.41
C TYR A 390 -46.92 8.49 -2.94
N GLU A 391 -46.92 9.58 -3.69
CA GLU A 391 -46.85 9.55 -5.15
C GLU A 391 -45.53 8.96 -5.66
N LYS A 392 -44.41 9.28 -5.00
CA LYS A 392 -43.11 8.65 -5.28
C LYS A 392 -43.13 7.15 -5.00
N ASP A 393 -43.60 6.74 -3.83
CA ASP A 393 -43.71 5.33 -3.47
C ASP A 393 -44.64 4.58 -4.44
N LEU A 394 -45.77 5.18 -4.82
CA LEU A 394 -46.72 4.59 -5.76
C LEU A 394 -46.10 4.36 -7.14
N LYS A 395 -45.34 5.34 -7.65
CA LYS A 395 -44.66 5.24 -8.94
C LYS A 395 -43.65 4.09 -8.95
N VAL A 396 -42.82 3.98 -7.90
CA VAL A 396 -41.84 2.89 -7.77
C VAL A 396 -42.54 1.53 -7.66
N VAL A 397 -43.65 1.44 -6.90
CA VAL A 397 -44.47 0.22 -6.82
C VAL A 397 -45.01 -0.20 -8.20
N GLN A 398 -45.50 0.75 -9.01
CA GLN A 398 -46.02 0.47 -10.36
C GLN A 398 -44.92 0.04 -11.34
N GLU A 399 -43.73 0.64 -11.26
CA GLU A 399 -42.56 0.23 -12.04
C GLU A 399 -42.16 -1.21 -11.70
N LEU A 400 -42.11 -1.54 -10.40
CA LEU A 400 -41.82 -2.90 -9.94
C LEU A 400 -42.92 -3.91 -10.32
N GLU A 401 -44.20 -3.52 -10.30
CA GLU A 401 -45.32 -4.34 -10.80
C GLU A 401 -45.13 -4.70 -12.28
N GLY A 402 -44.68 -3.74 -13.10
CA GLY A 402 -44.35 -3.96 -14.50
C GLY A 402 -43.15 -4.89 -14.71
N CYS A 403 -42.08 -4.70 -13.93
CA CYS A 403 -40.88 -5.55 -13.99
C CYS A 403 -41.14 -6.99 -13.54
N LEU A 404 -42.00 -7.19 -12.54
CA LEU A 404 -42.34 -8.51 -11.97
C LEU A 404 -43.53 -9.20 -12.67
N GLY A 405 -44.19 -8.52 -13.63
CA GLY A 405 -45.37 -9.05 -14.31
C GLY A 405 -46.61 -9.21 -13.41
N ILE A 406 -46.70 -8.41 -12.34
CA ILE A 406 -47.77 -8.48 -11.34
C ILE A 406 -49.00 -7.75 -11.86
N THR A 407 -50.11 -8.47 -12.04
CA THR A 407 -51.36 -7.89 -12.56
C THR A 407 -52.27 -7.31 -11.47
N CYS A 408 -52.12 -7.78 -10.22
CA CYS A 408 -52.89 -7.36 -9.06
C CYS A 408 -51.94 -7.02 -7.91
N ARG A 409 -52.05 -5.81 -7.36
CA ARG A 409 -51.22 -5.36 -6.25
C ARG A 409 -51.42 -6.23 -5.01
N TRP A 410 -50.32 -6.65 -4.39
CA TRP A 410 -50.36 -7.45 -3.17
C TRP A 410 -50.94 -6.68 -1.97
N VAL A 411 -51.75 -7.36 -1.18
CA VAL A 411 -52.31 -6.91 0.09
C VAL A 411 -51.90 -7.84 1.25
N LEU A 412 -52.08 -7.39 2.49
CA LEU A 412 -51.62 -8.10 3.71
C LEU A 412 -52.12 -9.55 3.84
N GLU A 413 -53.28 -9.84 3.25
CA GLU A 413 -53.94 -11.15 3.30
C GLU A 413 -53.48 -12.12 2.21
N ASP A 414 -52.75 -11.63 1.20
CA ASP A 414 -52.30 -12.45 0.09
C ASP A 414 -51.20 -13.42 0.52
N GLY A 415 -51.25 -14.65 0.01
CA GLY A 415 -50.21 -15.64 0.24
C GLY A 415 -48.84 -15.16 -0.25
N GLU A 416 -48.82 -14.46 -1.38
CA GLU A 416 -47.61 -13.89 -1.99
C GLU A 416 -46.98 -12.82 -1.08
N TRP A 417 -47.81 -11.98 -0.45
CA TRP A 417 -47.36 -10.99 0.54
C TRP A 417 -46.71 -11.64 1.76
N GLN A 418 -47.34 -12.70 2.30
CA GLN A 418 -46.82 -13.42 3.46
C GLN A 418 -45.55 -14.20 3.14
N VAL A 419 -45.47 -14.80 1.95
CA VAL A 419 -44.26 -15.44 1.44
C VAL A 419 -43.14 -14.42 1.29
N ALA A 420 -43.41 -13.26 0.68
CA ALA A 420 -42.43 -12.19 0.54
C ALA A 420 -41.99 -11.60 1.89
N ALA A 421 -42.91 -11.42 2.85
CA ALA A 421 -42.58 -11.00 4.21
C ALA A 421 -41.63 -11.99 4.90
N ARG A 422 -41.88 -13.30 4.73
CA ARG A 422 -41.00 -14.36 5.25
C ARG A 422 -39.66 -14.38 4.52
N LEU A 423 -39.63 -14.12 3.21
CA LEU A 423 -38.40 -13.96 2.43
C LEU A 423 -37.58 -12.78 2.94
N VAL A 424 -38.19 -11.62 3.19
CA VAL A 424 -37.50 -10.44 3.76
C VAL A 424 -36.93 -10.73 5.16
N ALA A 425 -37.69 -11.41 6.01
CA ALA A 425 -37.23 -11.81 7.33
C ALA A 425 -36.07 -12.83 7.24
N ASN A 426 -36.19 -13.85 6.39
CA ASN A 426 -35.13 -14.80 6.10
C ASN A 426 -33.89 -14.13 5.49
N ARG A 427 -34.06 -13.10 4.63
CA ARG A 427 -32.96 -12.31 4.06
C ARG A 427 -32.22 -11.54 5.13
N LYS A 428 -32.94 -10.88 6.04
CA LYS A 428 -32.33 -10.18 7.16
C LYS A 428 -31.53 -11.13 8.06
N TYR A 429 -32.05 -12.33 8.26
CA TYR A 429 -31.35 -13.40 8.98
C TYR A 429 -30.14 -13.92 8.22
N GLN A 430 -30.26 -14.26 6.94
CA GLN A 430 -29.18 -14.74 6.10
C GLN A 430 -28.07 -13.71 5.96
N ARG A 431 -28.37 -12.43 5.70
CA ARG A 431 -27.36 -11.35 5.68
C ARG A 431 -26.61 -11.23 7.01
N ALA A 432 -27.34 -11.35 8.12
CA ALA A 432 -26.73 -11.29 9.43
C ALA A 432 -25.87 -12.53 9.71
N LEU A 433 -26.30 -13.71 9.24
CA LEU A 433 -25.57 -14.97 9.28
C LEU A 433 -24.29 -14.90 8.42
N ASP A 434 -24.39 -14.51 7.15
CA ASP A 434 -23.28 -14.36 6.20
C ASP A 434 -22.24 -13.34 6.72
N ASN A 435 -22.70 -12.26 7.36
CA ASN A 435 -21.81 -11.28 7.99
C ASN A 435 -21.09 -11.85 9.21
N VAL A 436 -21.80 -12.53 10.12
CA VAL A 436 -21.17 -13.24 11.25
C VAL A 436 -20.17 -14.26 10.74
N GLU A 437 -20.56 -15.05 9.73
CA GLU A 437 -19.73 -16.05 9.11
C GLU A 437 -18.44 -15.46 8.54
N CYS A 438 -18.55 -14.45 7.67
CA CYS A 438 -17.40 -13.80 7.06
C CYS A 438 -16.43 -13.26 8.12
N LEU A 439 -16.94 -12.65 9.20
CA LEU A 439 -16.12 -12.11 10.28
C LEU A 439 -15.44 -13.20 11.12
N VAL A 440 -16.13 -14.31 11.39
CA VAL A 440 -15.60 -15.42 12.21
C VAL A 440 -14.58 -16.23 11.43
N VAL A 441 -14.89 -16.60 10.18
CA VAL A 441 -13.95 -17.22 9.24
C VAL A 441 -12.69 -16.39 9.16
N SER A 442 -12.84 -15.08 8.96
CA SER A 442 -11.71 -14.14 8.96
C SER A 442 -10.94 -14.15 10.29
N ARG A 443 -11.61 -14.18 11.45
CA ARG A 443 -10.96 -14.23 12.78
C ARG A 443 -10.16 -15.52 12.98
N ILE A 444 -10.70 -16.67 12.60
CA ILE A 444 -10.01 -17.98 12.68
C ILE A 444 -8.71 -17.92 11.87
N PHE A 445 -8.76 -17.33 10.68
CA PHE A 445 -7.56 -17.11 9.86
C PHE A 445 -6.54 -16.20 10.55
N GLU A 446 -6.96 -15.12 11.21
CA GLU A 446 -6.04 -14.27 12.00
C GLU A 446 -5.43 -15.02 13.19
N LEU A 447 -6.21 -15.80 13.92
CA LEU A 447 -5.74 -16.57 15.07
C LEU A 447 -4.70 -17.63 14.69
N SER A 448 -4.92 -18.34 13.58
CA SER A 448 -3.95 -19.34 13.09
C SER A 448 -2.56 -18.75 12.85
N LYS A 449 -2.48 -17.44 12.61
CA LYS A 449 -1.22 -16.70 12.37
C LYS A 449 -0.56 -16.21 13.66
N MET A 450 -1.32 -15.97 14.73
CA MET A 450 -0.77 -15.61 16.04
C MET A 450 0.12 -16.72 16.61
N ASN A 451 -0.21 -17.98 16.28
CA ASN A 451 0.53 -19.17 16.73
C ASN A 451 1.74 -19.51 15.83
N GLN A 452 2.04 -18.72 14.79
CA GLN A 452 3.23 -18.94 13.97
C GLN A 452 4.49 -18.48 14.70
N SER A 453 5.43 -19.42 14.87
CA SER A 453 6.78 -19.16 15.37
C SER A 453 7.51 -18.16 14.46
N GLY A 454 8.23 -17.20 15.05
CA GLY A 454 8.97 -16.16 14.33
C GLY A 454 8.25 -14.81 14.16
N THR A 455 7.01 -14.65 14.62
CA THR A 455 6.32 -13.34 14.63
C THR A 455 6.95 -12.37 15.64
N GLY A 456 7.54 -11.28 15.17
CA GLY A 456 8.11 -10.22 16.01
C GLY A 456 7.08 -9.52 16.91
N TYR A 457 7.52 -8.92 18.03
CA TYR A 457 6.64 -8.29 19.04
C TYR A 457 5.66 -7.26 18.44
N LYS A 458 6.13 -6.44 17.50
CA LYS A 458 5.29 -5.44 16.82
C LYS A 458 4.18 -6.11 15.99
N LEU A 459 4.50 -7.17 15.24
CA LEU A 459 3.51 -7.90 14.43
C LEU A 459 2.45 -8.55 15.31
N ARG A 460 2.86 -9.13 16.45
CA ARG A 460 1.92 -9.65 17.46
C ARG A 460 1.00 -8.57 18.02
N LYS A 461 1.50 -7.35 18.25
CA LYS A 461 0.69 -6.21 18.69
C LYS A 461 -0.33 -5.80 17.62
N HIS A 462 0.05 -5.78 16.35
CA HIS A 462 -0.85 -5.46 15.24
C HIS A 462 -1.92 -6.53 15.03
N ILE A 463 -1.54 -7.80 15.01
CA ILE A 463 -2.48 -8.93 14.99
C ILE A 463 -3.41 -8.85 16.20
N GLY A 464 -2.89 -8.58 17.40
CA GLY A 464 -3.69 -8.38 18.61
C GLY A 464 -4.70 -7.25 18.49
N LYS A 465 -4.32 -6.11 17.91
CA LYS A 465 -5.22 -4.98 17.65
C LYS A 465 -6.29 -5.34 16.61
N ALA A 466 -5.90 -6.03 15.53
CA ALA A 466 -6.83 -6.51 14.51
C ALA A 466 -7.87 -7.49 15.09
N LEU A 467 -7.42 -8.41 15.96
CA LEU A 467 -8.27 -9.35 16.69
C LEU A 467 -9.22 -8.63 17.66
N GLN A 468 -8.77 -7.59 18.37
CA GLN A 468 -9.64 -6.77 19.24
C GLN A 468 -10.74 -6.09 18.42
N THR A 469 -10.36 -5.43 17.31
CA THR A 469 -11.34 -4.78 16.42
C THR A 469 -12.29 -5.81 15.80
N ARG A 470 -11.79 -7.00 15.42
CA ARG A 470 -12.62 -8.06 14.84
C ARG A 470 -13.58 -8.65 15.87
N SER A 471 -13.13 -8.81 17.10
CA SER A 471 -13.97 -9.21 18.23
C SER A 471 -15.12 -8.21 18.46
N ALA A 472 -14.86 -6.90 18.37
CA ALA A 472 -15.91 -5.88 18.45
C ALA A 472 -16.91 -5.98 17.29
N ALA A 473 -16.42 -6.18 16.05
CA ALA A 473 -17.27 -6.37 14.87
C ALA A 473 -18.14 -7.63 14.98
N ILE A 474 -17.57 -8.75 15.46
CA ILE A 474 -18.31 -10.00 15.70
C ILE A 474 -19.43 -9.77 16.72
N ARG A 475 -19.19 -9.05 17.82
CA ARG A 475 -20.27 -8.73 18.79
C ARG A 475 -21.41 -7.93 18.15
N ALA A 476 -21.07 -6.95 17.31
CA ALA A 476 -22.06 -6.16 16.60
C ALA A 476 -22.86 -7.01 15.59
N ALA A 477 -22.17 -7.86 14.83
CA ALA A 477 -22.79 -8.78 13.88
C ALA A 477 -23.67 -9.83 14.59
N LEU A 478 -23.22 -10.40 15.71
CA LEU A 478 -24.00 -11.33 16.54
C LEU A 478 -25.25 -10.67 17.10
N SER A 479 -25.18 -9.39 17.47
CA SER A 479 -26.37 -8.64 17.92
C SER A 479 -27.40 -8.52 16.80
N GLN A 480 -26.96 -8.25 15.57
CA GLN A 480 -27.83 -8.19 14.39
C GLN A 480 -28.40 -9.57 14.03
N TYR A 481 -27.57 -10.62 14.08
CA TYR A 481 -27.95 -12.01 13.87
C TYR A 481 -29.02 -12.44 14.88
N ASN A 482 -28.78 -12.25 16.18
CA ASN A 482 -29.72 -12.62 17.23
C ASN A 482 -31.04 -11.85 17.13
N ALA A 483 -31.00 -10.58 16.69
CA ALA A 483 -32.21 -9.80 16.43
C ALA A 483 -33.02 -10.32 15.23
N ALA A 484 -32.36 -10.87 14.21
CA ALA A 484 -33.01 -11.46 13.04
C ALA A 484 -33.42 -12.94 13.25
N ALA A 485 -32.72 -13.66 14.11
CA ALA A 485 -32.96 -15.07 14.44
C ALA A 485 -34.22 -15.28 15.28
N LYS A 486 -34.45 -14.40 16.28
CA LYS A 486 -35.58 -14.51 17.24
C LYS A 486 -36.96 -14.58 16.54
N PRO A 487 -37.31 -13.69 15.59
CA PRO A 487 -38.61 -13.75 14.91
C PRO A 487 -38.81 -15.00 14.05
N LEU A 488 -37.73 -15.64 13.62
CA LEU A 488 -37.75 -16.85 12.79
C LEU A 488 -37.69 -18.15 13.61
N GLY A 489 -37.65 -18.06 14.95
CA GLY A 489 -37.50 -19.23 15.82
C GLY A 489 -36.15 -19.93 15.70
N ARG A 490 -35.10 -19.22 15.24
CA ARG A 490 -33.74 -19.75 15.06
C ARG A 490 -32.93 -19.61 16.36
N ARG A 491 -31.91 -20.46 16.53
CA ARG A 491 -31.00 -20.42 17.69
C ARG A 491 -30.24 -19.08 17.73
N THR A 492 -30.19 -18.46 18.91
CA THR A 492 -29.33 -17.32 19.20
C THR A 492 -27.96 -17.80 19.67
N LEU A 493 -26.92 -17.02 19.40
CA LEU A 493 -25.53 -17.35 19.71
C LEU A 493 -24.93 -16.35 20.67
N GLU A 494 -24.10 -16.83 21.58
CA GLU A 494 -23.27 -16.00 22.45
C GLU A 494 -21.89 -15.77 21.85
N PHE A 495 -21.23 -14.68 22.25
CA PHE A 495 -19.90 -14.34 21.74
C PHE A 495 -18.86 -15.42 22.06
N ASP A 496 -18.91 -15.98 23.27
CA ASP A 496 -17.93 -16.98 23.72
C ASP A 496 -18.03 -18.28 22.90
N GLU A 497 -19.25 -18.74 22.60
CA GLU A 497 -19.48 -19.90 21.73
C GLU A 497 -18.80 -19.73 20.36
N VAL A 498 -18.84 -18.52 19.79
CA VAL A 498 -18.31 -18.21 18.46
C VAL A 498 -16.79 -18.03 18.45
N VAL A 499 -16.22 -17.64 19.58
CA VAL A 499 -14.81 -17.23 19.72
C VAL A 499 -13.92 -18.39 20.13
N GLU A 500 -14.50 -19.39 20.78
CA GLU A 500 -13.84 -20.66 21.13
C GLU A 500 -13.47 -21.51 19.91
N TYR A 501 -14.09 -21.26 18.74
CA TYR A 501 -13.76 -21.98 17.53
C TYR A 501 -12.33 -21.67 17.05
N THR A 502 -11.54 -22.73 16.91
CA THR A 502 -10.14 -22.66 16.46
C THR A 502 -9.96 -23.05 15.00
N PHE A 503 -10.87 -23.86 14.47
CA PHE A 503 -10.87 -24.31 13.07
C PHE A 503 -12.23 -24.10 12.41
N LEU A 504 -12.28 -24.03 11.07
CA LEU A 504 -13.54 -23.88 10.36
C LEU A 504 -14.49 -25.06 10.59
N ALA A 505 -13.95 -26.28 10.70
CA ALA A 505 -14.76 -27.48 10.92
C ALA A 505 -15.49 -27.50 12.28
N ASP A 506 -14.98 -26.72 13.25
CA ASP A 506 -15.60 -26.59 14.57
C ASP A 506 -16.79 -25.61 14.54
N PHE A 507 -16.85 -24.71 13.55
CA PHE A 507 -17.84 -23.65 13.49
C PHE A 507 -19.20 -24.21 13.04
N ASP A 508 -19.99 -24.71 14.00
CA ASP A 508 -21.32 -25.30 13.76
C ASP A 508 -22.27 -24.38 13.00
N LEU A 509 -22.08 -23.06 13.10
CA LEU A 509 -22.86 -22.07 12.35
C LEU A 509 -22.71 -22.24 10.83
N LEU A 510 -21.56 -22.73 10.35
CA LEU A 510 -21.31 -23.03 8.92
C LEU A 510 -22.13 -24.21 8.40
N ARG A 511 -22.70 -25.02 9.29
CA ARG A 511 -23.56 -26.15 8.87
C ARG A 511 -24.99 -25.69 8.53
N ASP A 512 -25.37 -24.50 8.99
CA ASP A 512 -26.67 -23.87 8.74
C ASP A 512 -26.63 -22.83 7.60
N THR A 513 -25.48 -22.69 6.91
CA THR A 513 -25.29 -21.74 5.80
C THR A 513 -25.72 -22.35 4.46
N ARG A 514 -25.74 -21.52 3.40
CA ARG A 514 -26.13 -21.95 2.04
C ARG A 514 -25.21 -23.05 1.48
N GLN A 515 -23.95 -23.12 1.92
CA GLN A 515 -22.96 -24.11 1.52
C GLN A 515 -22.09 -24.47 2.74
N ASP A 516 -22.14 -25.72 3.19
CA ASP A 516 -21.37 -26.18 4.35
C ASP A 516 -19.88 -26.24 4.03
N VAL A 517 -19.13 -25.23 4.47
CA VAL A 517 -17.69 -25.09 4.23
C VAL A 517 -16.86 -26.20 4.87
N SER A 518 -17.38 -26.85 5.92
CA SER A 518 -16.67 -27.95 6.59
C SER A 518 -16.48 -29.16 5.67
N THR A 519 -17.25 -29.24 4.59
CA THR A 519 -17.14 -30.29 3.56
C THR A 519 -16.04 -30.03 2.54
N HIS A 520 -15.51 -28.80 2.46
CA HIS A 520 -14.47 -28.45 1.49
C HIS A 520 -13.07 -28.85 1.98
N PRO A 521 -12.25 -29.53 1.16
CA PRO A 521 -10.90 -29.96 1.54
C PRO A 521 -9.98 -28.83 2.02
N TRP A 522 -10.10 -27.66 1.41
CA TRP A 522 -9.30 -26.46 1.70
C TRP A 522 -9.61 -25.80 3.05
N ALA A 523 -10.73 -26.16 3.69
CA ALA A 523 -11.10 -25.66 5.00
C ALA A 523 -10.24 -26.26 6.14
N SER A 524 -9.56 -27.40 5.89
CA SER A 524 -8.78 -28.11 6.90
C SER A 524 -7.45 -27.42 7.24
N PRO A 525 -6.93 -27.56 8.48
CA PRO A 525 -5.65 -26.95 8.89
C PRO A 525 -4.46 -27.46 8.07
N THR A 526 -4.43 -28.77 7.81
CA THR A 526 -3.38 -29.41 7.00
C THR A 526 -3.41 -28.91 5.56
N ALA A 527 -4.59 -28.77 4.93
CA ALA A 527 -4.70 -28.21 3.59
C ALA A 527 -4.19 -26.77 3.52
N ARG A 528 -4.48 -25.95 4.54
CA ARG A 528 -3.98 -24.56 4.59
C ARG A 528 -2.47 -24.48 4.75
N LEU A 529 -1.89 -25.34 5.58
CA LEU A 529 -0.45 -25.43 5.71
C LEU A 529 0.17 -25.85 4.36
N ALA A 530 -0.42 -26.84 3.68
CA ALA A 530 0.01 -27.28 2.36
C ALA A 530 -0.06 -26.15 1.31
N ILE A 531 -1.19 -25.43 1.23
CA ILE A 531 -1.37 -24.26 0.34
C ILE A 531 -0.27 -23.22 0.60
N ASN A 532 -0.05 -22.83 1.87
CA ASN A 532 0.95 -21.81 2.19
C ASN A 532 2.38 -22.28 1.87
N THR A 533 2.71 -23.55 2.13
CA THR A 533 4.01 -24.14 1.80
C THR A 533 4.22 -24.18 0.28
N PHE A 534 3.20 -24.59 -0.48
CA PHE A 534 3.24 -24.64 -1.94
C PHE A 534 3.50 -23.26 -2.56
N PHE A 535 2.75 -22.23 -2.15
CA PHE A 535 2.97 -20.87 -2.68
C PHE A 535 4.33 -20.32 -2.27
N LYS A 536 4.78 -20.55 -1.02
CA LYS A 536 6.13 -20.15 -0.58
C LYS A 536 7.24 -20.78 -1.42
N LEU A 537 7.09 -22.04 -1.83
CA LEU A 537 8.03 -22.71 -2.72
C LEU A 537 8.06 -22.04 -4.10
N CYS A 538 6.89 -21.80 -4.71
CA CYS A 538 6.79 -21.09 -5.99
C CYS A 538 7.50 -19.72 -5.92
N TRP A 539 7.29 -18.97 -4.83
CA TRP A 539 7.89 -17.66 -4.66
C TRP A 539 9.38 -17.70 -4.34
N ALA A 540 9.88 -18.76 -3.71
CA ALA A 540 11.32 -18.94 -3.55
C ALA A 540 12.01 -19.20 -4.91
N GLU A 541 11.37 -19.92 -5.84
CA GLU A 541 11.89 -20.09 -7.21
C GLU A 541 11.91 -18.76 -7.98
N GLU A 542 10.83 -17.98 -7.86
CA GLU A 542 10.78 -16.61 -8.43
C GLU A 542 11.86 -15.71 -7.82
N GLU A 543 12.06 -15.77 -6.50
CA GLU A 543 13.08 -14.97 -5.80
C GLU A 543 14.48 -15.34 -6.30
N VAL A 544 14.80 -16.63 -6.47
CA VAL A 544 16.08 -17.04 -7.07
C VAL A 544 16.26 -16.44 -8.46
N THR A 545 15.22 -16.49 -9.30
CA THR A 545 15.26 -15.92 -10.65
C THR A 545 15.50 -14.41 -10.62
N ARG A 546 14.78 -13.68 -9.76
CA ARG A 546 14.94 -12.24 -9.57
C ARG A 546 16.35 -11.89 -9.06
N LEU A 547 16.84 -12.61 -8.06
CA LEU A 547 18.17 -12.39 -7.49
C LEU A 547 19.27 -12.64 -8.53
N ASN A 548 19.12 -13.64 -9.41
CA ASN A 548 20.06 -13.88 -10.51
C ASN A 548 20.18 -12.66 -11.44
N VAL A 549 19.05 -12.03 -11.78
CA VAL A 549 19.03 -10.79 -12.56
C VAL A 549 19.72 -9.67 -11.80
N GLU A 550 19.33 -9.44 -10.55
CA GLU A 550 19.89 -8.35 -9.72
C GLU A 550 21.40 -8.50 -9.50
N ILE A 551 21.90 -9.72 -9.31
CA ILE A 551 23.32 -10.04 -9.21
C ILE A 551 24.04 -9.68 -10.51
N HIS A 552 23.50 -10.10 -11.65
CA HIS A 552 24.12 -9.84 -12.96
C HIS A 552 24.18 -8.34 -13.28
N ARG A 553 23.12 -7.59 -12.93
CA ARG A 553 23.09 -6.13 -13.02
C ARG A 553 24.17 -5.47 -12.18
N ILE A 554 24.32 -5.87 -10.91
CA ILE A 554 25.33 -5.28 -10.00
C ILE A 554 26.74 -5.59 -10.48
N VAL A 555 27.03 -6.83 -10.88
CA VAL A 555 28.36 -7.21 -11.39
C VAL A 555 28.76 -6.33 -12.56
N THR A 556 27.84 -6.17 -13.52
CA THR A 556 28.06 -5.32 -14.69
C THR A 556 28.24 -3.86 -14.30
N TYR A 557 27.37 -3.35 -13.42
CA TYR A 557 27.43 -1.98 -12.91
C TYR A 557 28.77 -1.65 -12.26
N LEU A 558 29.29 -2.53 -11.39
CA LEU A 558 30.54 -2.27 -10.66
C LEU A 558 31.73 -2.08 -11.62
N ILE A 559 31.76 -2.82 -12.73
CA ILE A 559 32.82 -2.74 -13.72
C ILE A 559 32.65 -1.51 -14.60
N ASP A 560 31.43 -1.31 -15.12
CA ASP A 560 31.13 -0.19 -16.01
C ASP A 560 31.32 1.15 -15.28
N GLU A 561 30.89 1.27 -14.01
CA GLU A 561 31.07 2.48 -13.21
C GLU A 561 32.55 2.79 -12.93
N ASP A 562 33.35 1.78 -12.54
CA ASP A 562 34.79 1.97 -12.32
C ASP A 562 35.50 2.40 -13.62
N CYS A 563 35.16 1.76 -14.76
CA CYS A 563 35.71 2.13 -16.06
C CYS A 563 35.33 3.56 -16.46
N TYR A 564 34.06 3.95 -16.27
CA TYR A 564 33.56 5.28 -16.59
C TYR A 564 34.26 6.38 -15.77
N LEU A 565 34.41 6.18 -14.47
CA LEU A 565 35.01 7.17 -13.59
C LEU A 565 36.51 7.33 -13.86
N ARG A 566 37.24 6.22 -14.09
CA ARG A 566 38.65 6.27 -14.52
C ARG A 566 38.83 7.00 -15.84
N ALA A 567 37.93 6.76 -16.81
CA ALA A 567 37.95 7.45 -18.08
C ALA A 567 37.66 8.96 -17.92
N CYS A 568 36.74 9.34 -17.03
CA CYS A 568 36.50 10.74 -16.67
C CYS A 568 37.73 11.40 -16.04
N GLU A 569 38.40 10.73 -15.09
CA GLU A 569 39.65 11.24 -14.49
C GLU A 569 40.72 11.48 -15.55
N ALA A 570 40.94 10.51 -16.44
CA ALA A 570 41.92 10.63 -17.52
C ALA A 570 41.59 11.80 -18.47
N LEU A 571 40.31 12.01 -18.77
CA LEU A 571 39.85 13.05 -19.69
C LEU A 571 40.14 14.48 -19.21
N TYR A 572 40.06 14.72 -17.90
CA TYR A 572 40.25 16.04 -17.30
C TYR A 572 41.64 16.24 -16.68
N ARG A 573 42.44 15.18 -16.51
CA ARG A 573 43.75 15.20 -15.84
C ARG A 573 44.65 16.36 -16.26
N ASP A 574 44.82 16.53 -17.57
CA ASP A 574 45.78 17.51 -18.12
C ASP A 574 45.20 18.92 -18.24
N THR A 575 43.87 19.06 -18.24
CA THR A 575 43.20 20.35 -18.50
C THR A 575 42.63 21.00 -17.25
N HIS A 576 42.17 20.20 -16.28
CA HIS A 576 41.52 20.66 -15.06
C HIS A 576 41.91 19.76 -13.87
N PRO A 577 43.12 19.93 -13.29
CA PRO A 577 43.61 19.07 -12.20
C PRO A 577 42.72 19.11 -10.94
N ALA A 578 42.18 20.27 -10.57
CA ALA A 578 41.29 20.41 -9.42
C ALA A 578 39.98 19.63 -9.61
N LEU A 579 39.40 19.67 -10.82
CA LEU A 579 38.21 18.88 -11.13
C LEU A 579 38.51 17.38 -11.15
N THR A 580 39.68 16.99 -11.67
CA THR A 580 40.14 15.60 -11.65
C THR A 580 40.26 15.08 -10.22
N HIS A 581 40.77 15.90 -9.30
CA HIS A 581 40.80 15.57 -7.87
C HIS A 581 39.41 15.33 -7.30
N GLN A 582 38.42 16.17 -7.63
CA GLN A 582 37.03 15.96 -7.19
C GLN A 582 36.41 14.69 -7.75
N ILE A 583 36.67 14.37 -9.03
CA ILE A 583 36.23 13.10 -9.64
C ILE A 583 36.90 11.92 -8.92
N SER A 584 38.18 12.03 -8.57
CA SER A 584 38.92 10.98 -7.85
C SER A 584 38.41 10.76 -6.43
N ILE A 585 38.03 11.82 -5.71
CA ILE A 585 37.34 11.68 -4.42
C ILE A 585 36.02 10.93 -4.59
N TYR A 586 35.19 11.35 -5.56
CA TYR A 586 33.92 10.70 -5.85
C TYR A 586 34.10 9.21 -6.22
N HIS A 587 35.08 8.92 -7.08
CA HIS A 587 35.45 7.56 -7.44
C HIS A 587 35.94 6.74 -6.23
N GLY A 588 36.72 7.35 -5.33
CA GLY A 588 37.12 6.75 -4.06
C GLY A 588 35.92 6.37 -3.18
N ILE A 589 34.91 7.25 -3.07
CA ILE A 589 33.66 6.98 -2.33
C ILE A 589 32.89 5.81 -2.98
N ARG A 590 32.68 5.84 -4.30
CA ARG A 590 31.95 4.78 -5.03
C ARG A 590 32.65 3.42 -4.96
N SER A 591 33.98 3.42 -5.05
CA SER A 591 34.78 2.20 -5.05
C SER A 591 35.04 1.62 -3.65
N HIS A 592 34.79 2.40 -2.59
CA HIS A 592 35.07 2.04 -1.19
C HIS A 592 34.52 0.66 -0.81
N PHE A 593 33.29 0.34 -1.23
CA PHE A 593 32.62 -0.93 -0.90
C PHE A 593 32.84 -2.05 -1.92
N THR A 594 33.55 -1.80 -3.02
CA THR A 594 33.79 -2.80 -4.07
C THR A 594 34.39 -4.11 -3.53
N PRO A 595 35.41 -4.09 -2.65
CA PRO A 595 35.94 -5.33 -2.08
C PRO A 595 34.89 -6.12 -1.29
N SER A 596 34.04 -5.44 -0.52
CA SER A 596 32.94 -6.04 0.23
C SER A 596 31.86 -6.61 -0.70
N HIS A 597 31.59 -5.94 -1.82
CA HIS A 597 30.69 -6.42 -2.85
C HIS A 597 31.20 -7.71 -3.49
N LEU A 598 32.44 -7.70 -3.98
CA LEU A 598 33.07 -8.86 -4.62
C LEU A 598 33.16 -10.06 -3.67
N HIS A 599 33.47 -9.83 -2.39
CA HIS A 599 33.49 -10.90 -1.39
C HIS A 599 32.12 -11.53 -1.18
N SER A 600 31.07 -10.72 -1.09
CA SER A 600 29.69 -11.22 -0.96
C SER A 600 29.26 -11.96 -2.22
N LEU A 601 29.55 -11.43 -3.42
CA LEU A 601 29.24 -12.07 -4.70
C LEU A 601 29.93 -13.44 -4.84
N LYS A 602 31.22 -13.53 -4.46
CA LYS A 602 31.96 -14.80 -4.41
C LYS A 602 31.32 -15.80 -3.43
N LYS A 603 30.82 -15.34 -2.29
CA LYS A 603 30.08 -16.20 -1.36
C LYS A 603 28.78 -16.70 -1.97
N ILE A 604 28.07 -15.86 -2.72
CA ILE A 604 26.83 -16.26 -3.41
C ILE A 604 27.13 -17.34 -4.43
N SER A 605 28.16 -17.17 -5.27
CA SER A 605 28.49 -18.16 -6.31
C SER A 605 28.92 -19.52 -5.76
N CYS A 606 29.36 -19.58 -4.50
CA CYS A 606 29.72 -20.82 -3.81
C CYS A 606 28.54 -21.50 -3.10
N LEU A 607 27.32 -20.93 -3.14
CA LEU A 607 26.16 -21.56 -2.52
C LEU A 607 25.72 -22.81 -3.32
N PRO A 608 25.46 -23.95 -2.65
CA PRO A 608 24.83 -25.10 -3.30
C PRO A 608 23.45 -24.70 -3.86
N GLY A 609 23.25 -24.79 -5.17
CA GLY A 609 22.02 -24.32 -5.83
C GLY A 609 22.08 -22.91 -6.40
N PHE A 610 23.25 -22.25 -6.37
CA PHE A 610 23.45 -21.03 -7.16
C PHE A 610 23.30 -21.33 -8.66
N SER A 611 22.48 -20.54 -9.35
CA SER A 611 22.16 -20.71 -10.77
C SER A 611 22.36 -19.44 -11.60
N GLY A 612 22.82 -18.36 -10.96
CA GLY A 612 23.12 -17.09 -11.63
C GLY A 612 24.49 -17.07 -12.28
N THR A 613 24.91 -15.87 -12.69
CA THR A 613 26.24 -15.64 -13.26
C THR A 613 26.95 -14.47 -12.61
N LEU A 614 28.28 -14.56 -12.53
CA LEU A 614 29.18 -13.45 -12.20
C LEU A 614 29.94 -12.93 -13.43
N THR A 615 29.61 -13.41 -14.63
CA THR A 615 30.15 -12.84 -15.86
C THR A 615 29.48 -11.51 -16.15
N PRO A 616 30.23 -10.43 -16.42
CA PRO A 616 29.64 -9.13 -16.75
C PRO A 616 28.75 -9.23 -17.99
N GLY A 617 27.59 -8.58 -17.94
CA GLY A 617 26.66 -8.47 -19.05
C GLY A 617 26.94 -7.24 -19.91
N VAL A 618 25.93 -6.85 -20.69
CA VAL A 618 25.98 -5.66 -21.55
C VAL A 618 24.86 -4.72 -21.15
N SER A 619 25.19 -3.52 -20.64
CA SER A 619 24.17 -2.52 -20.28
C SER A 619 23.35 -2.06 -21.49
N LEU A 620 22.03 -1.91 -21.26
CA LEU A 620 21.11 -1.27 -22.21
C LEU A 620 21.21 0.25 -22.20
N SER A 621 21.63 0.84 -21.08
CA SER A 621 21.76 2.28 -20.90
C SER A 621 23.19 2.72 -21.22
N ARG A 622 23.36 3.35 -22.38
CA ARG A 622 24.64 3.86 -22.92
C ARG A 622 24.54 5.33 -23.32
N GLY A 623 23.51 6.03 -22.84
CA GLY A 623 23.32 7.45 -23.03
C GLY A 623 24.38 8.27 -22.30
N GLN A 624 24.35 9.58 -22.51
CA GLN A 624 25.31 10.50 -21.90
C GLN A 624 25.21 10.44 -20.36
N GLY A 625 26.34 10.23 -19.68
CA GLY A 625 26.39 10.13 -18.21
C GLY A 625 26.15 8.74 -17.62
N ASP A 626 25.71 7.77 -18.46
CA ASP A 626 25.53 6.38 -18.04
C ASP A 626 26.88 5.69 -17.80
N SER A 627 26.93 4.78 -16.83
CA SER A 627 28.16 4.04 -16.49
C SER A 627 28.73 3.23 -17.66
N ALA A 628 27.90 2.76 -18.60
CA ALA A 628 28.39 2.02 -19.77
C ALA A 628 28.72 2.92 -20.98
N SER A 629 28.66 4.24 -20.82
CA SER A 629 28.92 5.20 -21.89
C SER A 629 30.40 5.59 -21.97
N ALA A 630 30.83 6.16 -23.10
CA ALA A 630 32.13 6.79 -23.21
C ALA A 630 32.02 8.26 -22.76
N PRO A 631 32.85 8.74 -21.82
CA PRO A 631 32.77 10.12 -21.36
C PRO A 631 33.23 11.08 -22.46
N ASN A 632 32.46 12.15 -22.67
CA ASN A 632 32.82 13.23 -23.61
C ASN A 632 33.30 14.48 -22.85
N ARG A 633 34.28 15.19 -23.42
CA ARG A 633 34.77 16.44 -22.80
C ARG A 633 33.70 17.51 -22.95
N VAL A 634 33.27 18.09 -21.82
CA VAL A 634 32.40 19.26 -21.80
C VAL A 634 33.28 20.51 -21.72
N LEU A 635 33.02 21.51 -22.56
CA LEU A 635 33.71 22.80 -22.49
C LEU A 635 33.27 23.54 -21.22
N ILE A 636 34.19 23.68 -20.26
CA ILE A 636 33.94 24.35 -18.97
C ILE A 636 34.26 25.85 -19.13
N GLU A 637 33.57 26.54 -20.04
CA GLU A 637 33.81 27.97 -20.29
C GLU A 637 32.73 28.91 -19.72
N SER A 638 31.66 28.43 -19.06
CA SER A 638 30.58 29.33 -18.60
C SER A 638 29.95 29.10 -17.22
N LEU A 639 30.50 28.24 -16.35
CA LEU A 639 29.87 27.97 -15.04
C LEU A 639 30.32 28.91 -13.90
N LEU A 640 31.28 29.81 -14.14
CA LEU A 640 31.83 30.72 -13.12
C LEU A 640 31.26 32.16 -13.16
N SER A 641 30.18 32.41 -13.92
CA SER A 641 29.60 33.76 -14.04
C SER A 641 28.42 34.05 -13.10
N SER A 642 28.16 33.21 -12.10
CA SER A 642 27.26 33.58 -10.99
C SER A 642 28.08 34.12 -9.81
N PRO A 643 27.78 35.33 -9.29
CA PRO A 643 28.54 35.90 -8.19
C PRO A 643 28.25 35.09 -6.91
N LEU A 644 29.24 34.34 -6.45
CA LEU A 644 29.30 33.83 -5.09
C LEU A 644 29.37 35.04 -4.16
N ALA A 645 28.31 35.24 -3.37
CA ALA A 645 28.38 36.13 -2.22
C ALA A 645 29.31 35.47 -1.19
N CYS A 646 30.53 35.98 -1.05
CA CYS A 646 31.43 35.61 0.03
C CYS A 646 30.75 35.97 1.35
N ILE A 647 30.49 34.96 2.18
CA ILE A 647 30.33 35.15 3.62
C ILE A 647 31.65 34.62 4.20
N ASP A 648 32.51 35.55 4.59
CA ASP A 648 33.70 35.26 5.38
C ASP A 648 33.22 34.92 6.80
N ASP A 649 33.30 33.64 7.19
CA ASP A 649 33.32 33.21 8.57
C ASP A 649 34.54 32.30 8.75
N GLU A 650 35.63 32.88 9.25
CA GLU A 650 36.77 32.15 9.80
C GLU A 650 36.33 31.51 11.13
N GLU A 651 36.20 30.18 11.17
CA GLU A 651 36.27 29.42 12.42
C GLU A 651 37.33 28.32 12.31
N ASP A 652 38.24 28.33 13.27
CA ASP A 652 39.41 27.46 13.42
C ASP A 652 39.05 25.98 13.38
N ILE A 653 39.72 25.23 12.49
CA ILE A 653 39.67 23.75 12.45
C ILE A 653 40.86 23.21 13.23
N ASP A 654 40.57 22.49 14.30
CA ASP A 654 41.52 21.73 15.11
C ASP A 654 42.06 20.55 14.28
N GLU A 655 43.36 20.55 14.02
CA GLU A 655 44.09 19.46 13.36
C GLU A 655 44.34 18.33 14.37
N ASP A 656 43.59 17.23 14.31
CA ASP A 656 44.08 15.93 14.79
C ASP A 656 43.21 14.76 14.29
N ALA A 657 43.65 14.12 13.21
CA ALA A 657 43.52 12.67 12.95
C ALA A 657 44.15 12.32 11.59
N LYS A 658 45.48 12.08 11.59
CA LYS A 658 46.17 11.32 10.54
C LYS A 658 46.57 9.96 11.11
N GLU A 659 46.26 8.91 10.34
CA GLU A 659 46.80 7.53 10.30
C GLU A 659 45.59 6.62 9.99
N ASP A 660 45.58 5.68 9.05
CA ASP A 660 46.58 4.99 8.24
C ASP A 660 45.78 4.24 7.15
N LEU A 661 46.31 4.11 5.92
CA LEU A 661 45.98 3.06 4.93
C LEU A 661 46.64 3.36 3.58
N GLY A 662 47.97 3.21 3.57
CA GLY A 662 48.71 3.04 2.33
C GLY A 662 48.55 1.62 1.78
N VAL A 663 47.70 1.45 0.76
CA VAL A 663 47.81 0.30 -0.17
C VAL A 663 47.66 0.85 -1.59
N THR A 664 48.70 0.67 -2.40
CA THR A 664 48.87 1.29 -3.73
C THR A 664 47.82 0.81 -4.74
N LEU A 665 47.27 1.76 -5.50
CA LEU A 665 46.20 1.61 -6.50
C LEU A 665 46.49 0.58 -7.61
N GLU A 666 47.76 0.25 -7.88
CA GLU A 666 48.15 -0.72 -8.90
C GLU A 666 47.84 -2.17 -8.51
N GLU A 667 47.91 -2.54 -7.22
CA GLU A 667 47.60 -3.90 -6.75
C GLU A 667 46.10 -4.23 -6.81
N ARG A 668 45.24 -3.20 -6.87
CA ARG A 668 43.77 -3.34 -6.93
C ARG A 668 43.24 -3.63 -8.34
N GLY A 669 43.99 -3.24 -9.38
CA GLY A 669 43.68 -3.54 -10.78
C GLY A 669 43.98 -5.00 -11.14
N GLU A 670 45.07 -5.56 -10.61
CA GLU A 670 45.50 -6.93 -10.90
C GLU A 670 44.60 -7.99 -10.23
N ALA A 671 44.01 -7.69 -9.06
CA ALA A 671 43.07 -8.58 -8.39
C ALA A 671 41.77 -8.82 -9.19
N LEU A 672 41.31 -7.82 -9.96
CA LEU A 672 40.16 -7.95 -10.88
C LEU A 672 40.50 -8.84 -12.08
N GLN A 673 41.71 -8.72 -12.62
CA GLN A 673 42.19 -9.55 -13.73
C GLN A 673 42.37 -11.03 -13.31
N HIS A 674 42.90 -11.27 -12.11
CA HIS A 674 43.20 -12.62 -11.63
C HIS A 674 41.96 -13.45 -11.29
N ILE A 675 40.84 -12.80 -10.90
CA ILE A 675 39.56 -13.46 -10.66
C ILE A 675 38.86 -13.83 -11.98
N LEU A 676 39.02 -13.04 -13.04
CA LEU A 676 38.48 -13.35 -14.38
C LEU A 676 39.10 -14.62 -14.98
N THR A 677 40.38 -14.90 -14.70
CA THR A 677 41.06 -16.14 -15.15
C THR A 677 40.61 -17.42 -14.45
N ILE A 678 39.93 -17.36 -13.30
CA ILE A 678 39.51 -18.55 -12.55
C ILE A 678 38.22 -19.18 -13.13
N THR A 679 37.61 -18.55 -14.15
CA THR A 679 36.38 -19.05 -14.81
C THR A 679 36.58 -19.63 -16.21
N THR A 680 37.83 -19.82 -16.66
CA THR A 680 38.12 -20.50 -17.93
C THR A 680 38.83 -21.85 -17.81
N ASP A 681 39.03 -22.37 -16.60
CA ASP A 681 39.51 -23.74 -16.37
C ASP A 681 38.78 -24.38 -15.18
N VAL A 682 37.54 -24.86 -15.40
CA VAL A 682 36.96 -26.17 -14.97
C VAL A 682 35.71 -26.43 -15.80
#